data_AF-A0A0J7Y045-F1
#
_entry.id   AF-A0A0J7Y045-F1
#
_cell.length_a   1.000
_cell.length_b   1.000
_cell.length_c   1.000
_cell.angle_alpha   90.00
_cell.angle_beta   90.00
_cell.angle_gamma   90.00
#
_symmetry.space_group_name_H-M   'P 1'
#
loop_
_entity.id
_entity.type
_entity.pdbx_description
1 polymer ?
#
loop_
_entity_poly.entity_id
_entity_poly.type
_entity_poly.pdbx_seq_one_letter_code
_entity_poly.pdbx_strand_id
1 'polypeptide(L)'
;MGKALRIAAVVVAIAAAIPTGGTSLLASGIASAGIAAGATASAIASGLAVGLGFAASMTAKKPKVSGVQTSWSADPDAAIPIIFGRTLMSGDIRYRKQHGNKNKWDTLVSVLSGCGPIHAINQTYMEKEPISFSGGLTGVHQIDGHDRIWQRVQLGACPEASYLAPLVGAPPGWTPAHKLSGYAAVLNTFEYDASGDHTLTSTPRFNWLGQGVLCYDPRLDSSYPGGSGACRWNDPATWVYSECGWIQALTFAIGWHQGPSNTRVGGVGMDISAIDVAAFVEAANIADANAWKSGGRVTTADDKWEVMKSLAQAGGGEPIRYGAILSCFVNAPRVSIGTIGIEDVIGQASVATAQSIRNRINSITPRYTSEDHFWEQVPAGTVINADYRATDGRERTKMVAYPMVQCAASETPDQVAQLAGYDIANAREAGPIVLPLKLRFLGYRGGDCLTIEDDPAFGRIAGKDVIVLKRQIDPTSATVTLTLRTETASKHPWALGQVGVPAPMTDSTSPPPFSMEQPTLLTLVTTTDTTATISARAQTTGLFQYMVFFAGNTATFADAVPITPQIVDAPGAVRQVQEIDIVAGPRFYWAVAYTADGIGSDPTGPLEVNVGGLEFGSASLPSGASLTRASTKSRINSSGALQSVAVDAAAIEYHPTTHAVLGVSVEPSATNEATNNSNTGAAVGIIGSGGALPTGWTMPEGNGGAAVEVKSITTVDGFDIIEIQMSGTATSTAALTLRPDTAGAAASAGQTWTNSLYLALSAGSLTNVSGFALRAGSETGSTSLSGITSTLTRYINTRTLTSTSARQVVRFNWSAVGAAINFTLKIALPQRELGSKATSPIKTSGAVATRAADALTLSWASRNVPDGAIMVRYTFDDGSTQDVPTTVSGGNSVVPTNLNRPIIRKVERV
;
A
#
# COMPACT_ATOMS: atom_id res chain seq x y z
N MET A 1 5.56 -76.48 14.91
CA MET A 1 6.98 -76.19 15.20
C MET A 1 7.41 -75.03 14.34
N GLY A 2 8.21 -74.09 14.88
CA GLY A 2 8.61 -72.87 14.16
C GLY A 2 7.67 -71.67 14.36
N LYS A 3 8.25 -70.46 14.22
CA LYS A 3 7.66 -69.14 14.50
C LYS A 3 6.52 -68.76 13.54
N ALA A 4 5.48 -68.07 14.04
CA ALA A 4 4.84 -66.86 13.47
C ALA A 4 3.47 -66.58 14.12
N LEU A 5 3.08 -65.30 14.24
CA LEU A 5 1.82 -64.84 14.84
C LEU A 5 0.82 -64.40 13.75
N ARG A 6 -0.46 -64.74 13.88
CA ARG A 6 -1.62 -64.17 13.13
C ARG A 6 -2.47 -63.40 14.15
N ILE A 7 -2.93 -62.16 13.94
CA ILE A 7 -3.85 -61.62 12.91
C ILE A 7 -5.21 -62.32 12.87
N ALA A 8 -6.24 -61.60 13.29
CA ALA A 8 -7.64 -61.77 12.87
C ALA A 8 -8.27 -60.37 12.72
N ALA A 9 -9.18 -60.20 11.76
CA ALA A 9 -9.79 -58.93 11.40
C ALA A 9 -11.30 -59.09 11.21
N VAL A 10 -12.06 -58.01 11.39
CA VAL A 10 -13.47 -57.87 10.96
C VAL A 10 -13.63 -56.52 10.27
N VAL A 11 -14.54 -56.44 9.28
CA VAL A 11 -14.49 -55.49 8.17
C VAL A 11 -15.58 -54.40 8.21
N VAL A 12 -15.16 -53.21 7.76
CA VAL A 12 -15.87 -52.03 7.22
C VAL A 12 -17.32 -52.22 6.73
N ALA A 13 -18.14 -51.19 6.96
CA ALA A 13 -19.14 -50.73 5.99
C ALA A 13 -19.18 -49.18 5.92
N ILE A 14 -19.10 -48.62 4.71
CA ILE A 14 -19.38 -47.20 4.39
C ILE A 14 -20.41 -47.21 3.26
N ALA A 15 -21.50 -46.44 3.39
CA ALA A 15 -22.36 -46.04 2.28
C ALA A 15 -23.01 -44.67 2.56
N ALA A 16 -23.05 -43.82 1.54
CA ALA A 16 -23.26 -42.37 1.61
C ALA A 16 -24.69 -41.87 1.91
N ALA A 17 -24.80 -40.69 2.54
CA ALA A 17 -25.61 -39.55 2.06
C ALA A 17 -25.31 -38.23 2.82
N ILE A 18 -25.32 -37.12 2.09
CA ILE A 18 -25.30 -35.70 2.53
C ILE A 18 -26.66 -35.10 2.08
N PRO A 19 -27.23 -34.00 2.63
CA PRO A 19 -26.89 -33.17 3.80
C PRO A 19 -27.97 -33.30 4.92
N THR A 20 -28.12 -32.47 5.96
CA THR A 20 -27.41 -31.27 6.48
C THR A 20 -27.55 -31.25 8.02
N GLY A 21 -26.63 -30.63 8.76
CA GLY A 21 -26.79 -30.39 10.21
C GLY A 21 -25.47 -30.10 10.91
N GLY A 22 -25.47 -29.21 11.91
CA GLY A 22 -24.27 -28.80 12.62
C GLY A 22 -23.98 -29.54 13.94
N THR A 23 -23.05 -28.96 14.71
CA THR A 23 -22.64 -29.22 16.11
C THR A 23 -21.30 -29.95 16.37
N SER A 24 -20.43 -29.20 17.07
CA SER A 24 -19.40 -29.58 18.07
C SER A 24 -18.50 -30.81 17.92
N LEU A 25 -17.21 -30.51 17.74
CA LEU A 25 -16.04 -31.06 18.46
C LEU A 25 -16.26 -32.19 19.51
N LEU A 26 -15.54 -33.30 19.35
CA LEU A 26 -14.74 -33.94 20.42
C LEU A 26 -13.51 -34.68 19.86
N ALA A 27 -12.38 -34.53 20.56
CA ALA A 27 -11.21 -35.45 20.69
C ALA A 27 -10.40 -35.93 19.45
N SER A 28 -9.20 -35.35 19.30
CA SER A 28 -7.88 -35.99 19.10
C SER A 28 -7.66 -37.14 18.08
N GLY A 29 -6.78 -36.90 17.10
CA GLY A 29 -6.11 -37.93 16.30
C GLY A 29 -4.78 -37.45 15.74
N ILE A 30 -3.66 -38.00 16.24
CA ILE A 30 -2.28 -37.61 15.86
C ILE A 30 -1.93 -38.18 14.48
N ALA A 31 -1.36 -37.34 13.61
CA ALA A 31 -0.71 -37.79 12.37
C ALA A 31 0.80 -37.45 12.41
N SER A 32 1.56 -38.30 13.10
CA SER A 32 3.03 -38.29 13.05
C SER A 32 3.51 -39.05 11.82
N ALA A 33 4.31 -38.41 10.96
CA ALA A 33 5.13 -39.14 9.99
C ALA A 33 6.13 -40.02 10.77
N GLY A 34 6.16 -41.32 10.49
CA GLY A 34 6.88 -42.29 11.31
C GLY A 34 8.33 -42.50 10.90
N ILE A 35 9.21 -42.62 11.90
CA ILE A 35 10.27 -43.65 11.93
C ILE A 35 10.19 -44.30 13.31
N ALA A 36 10.33 -45.63 13.37
CA ALA A 36 10.11 -46.42 14.58
C ALA A 36 11.42 -46.92 15.23
N ALA A 37 11.28 -47.24 16.52
CA ALA A 37 11.91 -48.34 17.27
C ALA A 37 12.90 -47.98 18.41
N GLY A 38 12.43 -48.18 19.65
CA GLY A 38 13.02 -49.23 20.48
C GLY A 38 14.19 -48.90 21.42
N ALA A 39 13.88 -48.24 22.56
CA ALA A 39 14.43 -48.49 23.90
C ALA A 39 15.97 -48.60 24.13
N THR A 40 16.54 -47.68 24.92
CA THR A 40 16.88 -47.93 26.35
C THR A 40 17.44 -46.68 27.07
N ALA A 41 17.24 -46.63 28.40
CA ALA A 41 18.03 -45.92 29.43
C ALA A 41 18.29 -44.39 29.34
N SER A 42 17.57 -43.65 30.20
CA SER A 42 18.06 -42.55 31.07
C SER A 42 19.04 -41.48 30.54
N ALA A 43 18.53 -40.28 30.22
CA ALA A 43 19.03 -38.99 30.73
C ALA A 43 18.11 -37.82 30.27
N ILE A 44 17.81 -36.88 31.17
CA ILE A 44 17.43 -35.47 30.92
C ILE A 44 16.51 -35.23 29.70
N ALA A 45 15.18 -35.36 29.88
CA ALA A 45 14.18 -35.04 28.85
C ALA A 45 12.88 -34.43 29.42
N SER A 46 13.01 -33.49 30.35
CA SER A 46 11.88 -32.75 30.93
C SER A 46 11.95 -31.27 30.53
N GLY A 47 11.42 -30.92 29.35
CA GLY A 47 11.37 -29.53 28.92
C GLY A 47 11.29 -29.26 27.41
N LEU A 48 10.44 -29.94 26.64
CA LEU A 48 10.20 -29.58 25.23
C LEU A 48 8.82 -30.06 24.71
N ALA A 49 7.74 -29.58 25.34
CA ALA A 49 6.36 -29.82 24.90
C ALA A 49 5.41 -28.61 25.11
N VAL A 50 5.94 -27.42 25.40
CA VAL A 50 5.14 -26.22 25.70
C VAL A 50 5.47 -25.11 24.70
N GLY A 51 4.56 -24.86 23.75
CA GLY A 51 4.72 -23.79 22.74
C GLY A 51 3.75 -23.86 21.55
N LEU A 52 3.23 -25.05 21.22
CA LEU A 52 2.43 -25.28 20.01
C LEU A 52 1.02 -24.64 20.01
N GLY A 53 0.57 -24.07 21.14
CA GLY A 53 -0.79 -23.54 21.28
C GLY A 53 -1.00 -22.05 20.94
N PHE A 54 0.07 -21.24 20.83
CA PHE A 54 -0.09 -19.76 20.81
C PHE A 54 0.68 -19.01 19.71
N ALA A 55 1.29 -19.70 18.74
CA ALA A 55 1.64 -19.08 17.45
C ALA A 55 0.39 -18.54 16.70
N ALA A 56 -0.80 -18.93 17.17
CA ALA A 56 -2.10 -18.54 16.64
C ALA A 56 -2.59 -17.13 17.01
N SER A 57 -2.02 -16.40 17.98
CA SER A 57 -2.40 -14.98 18.18
C SER A 57 -1.71 -14.06 17.17
N MET A 58 -0.38 -14.19 17.06
CA MET A 58 0.45 -13.48 16.07
C MET A 58 0.12 -13.80 14.60
N THR A 59 -0.75 -14.79 14.36
CA THR A 59 -1.25 -15.17 13.04
C THR A 59 -2.78 -15.35 12.99
N ALA A 60 -3.49 -14.85 14.00
CA ALA A 60 -4.91 -15.12 14.19
C ALA A 60 -5.72 -14.87 12.92
N LYS A 61 -6.67 -15.78 12.65
CA LYS A 61 -7.78 -15.43 11.77
C LYS A 61 -8.52 -14.27 12.44
N LYS A 62 -8.49 -13.12 11.76
CA LYS A 62 -9.19 -11.91 12.16
C LYS A 62 -10.68 -12.22 12.29
N PRO A 63 -11.36 -11.62 13.29
CA PRO A 63 -12.64 -12.11 13.76
C PRO A 63 -13.70 -12.11 12.66
N LYS A 64 -14.54 -13.14 12.70
CA LYS A 64 -15.71 -13.26 11.83
C LYS A 64 -16.96 -13.14 12.68
N VAL A 65 -17.70 -12.07 12.47
CA VAL A 65 -19.05 -11.86 13.00
C VAL A 65 -20.03 -11.81 11.83
N SER A 66 -21.22 -12.38 12.00
CA SER A 66 -22.17 -12.65 10.92
C SER A 66 -23.17 -11.52 10.65
N GLY A 67 -23.08 -10.40 11.37
CA GLY A 67 -24.04 -9.30 11.30
C GLY A 67 -24.01 -8.53 9.97
N VAL A 68 -24.93 -8.85 9.07
CA VAL A 68 -25.24 -7.99 7.91
C VAL A 68 -26.07 -6.80 8.41
N GLN A 69 -25.57 -5.58 8.18
CA GLN A 69 -26.18 -4.35 8.71
C GLN A 69 -27.40 -3.88 7.89
N THR A 70 -27.51 -4.31 6.63
CA THR A 70 -28.45 -3.74 5.63
C THR A 70 -29.68 -4.61 5.31
N SER A 71 -29.68 -5.89 5.66
CA SER A 71 -30.73 -6.85 5.23
C SER A 71 -31.88 -7.02 6.22
N TRP A 72 -33.10 -6.69 5.80
CA TRP A 72 -34.34 -6.86 6.57
C TRP A 72 -34.78 -8.33 6.50
N SER A 73 -34.79 -9.04 7.63
CA SER A 73 -35.04 -10.50 7.67
C SER A 73 -36.38 -10.84 8.31
N ALA A 74 -37.05 -11.89 7.79
CA ALA A 74 -38.28 -12.45 8.34
C ALA A 74 -38.09 -13.93 8.69
N ASP A 75 -37.13 -14.21 9.57
CA ASP A 75 -36.82 -15.54 10.08
C ASP A 75 -37.31 -15.68 11.53
N PRO A 76 -38.24 -16.61 11.85
CA PRO A 76 -38.74 -16.79 13.21
C PRO A 76 -37.66 -17.25 14.19
N ASP A 77 -36.66 -18.00 13.71
CA ASP A 77 -35.55 -18.54 14.51
C ASP A 77 -34.34 -17.57 14.54
N ALA A 78 -34.48 -16.36 13.97
CA ALA A 78 -33.42 -15.36 13.94
C ALA A 78 -32.88 -15.07 15.33
N ALA A 79 -31.55 -15.17 15.48
CA ALA A 79 -30.84 -14.77 16.68
C ALA A 79 -31.11 -13.30 17.04
N ILE A 80 -31.00 -12.94 18.33
CA ILE A 80 -31.23 -11.58 18.79
C ILE A 80 -30.06 -10.69 18.30
N PRO A 81 -30.32 -9.59 17.58
CA PRO A 81 -29.28 -8.64 17.20
C PRO A 81 -28.83 -7.84 18.43
N ILE A 82 -27.55 -7.48 18.49
CA ILE A 82 -27.00 -6.54 19.46
C ILE A 82 -26.24 -5.47 18.66
N ILE A 83 -26.59 -4.22 18.91
CA ILE A 83 -26.06 -3.07 18.18
C ILE A 83 -25.10 -2.28 19.07
N PHE A 84 -23.90 -2.01 18.56
CA PHE A 84 -22.85 -1.21 19.22
C PHE A 84 -22.59 0.09 18.46
N GLY A 85 -22.14 1.13 19.18
CA GLY A 85 -21.78 2.43 18.60
C GLY A 85 -22.88 3.10 17.80
N ARG A 86 -22.52 4.00 16.88
CA ARG A 86 -23.42 4.61 15.90
C ARG A 86 -23.37 3.76 14.64
N THR A 87 -24.47 3.10 14.28
CA THR A 87 -24.53 2.27 13.06
C THR A 87 -25.91 2.28 12.43
N LEU A 88 -25.95 2.00 11.13
CA LEU A 88 -27.16 1.58 10.46
C LEU A 88 -27.59 0.19 10.98
N MET A 89 -28.89 0.06 11.21
CA MET A 89 -29.56 -1.15 11.65
C MET A 89 -30.60 -1.55 10.59
N SER A 90 -30.64 -2.84 10.26
CA SER A 90 -31.81 -3.45 9.62
C SER A 90 -32.41 -4.44 10.61
N GLY A 91 -33.72 -4.32 10.83
CA GLY A 91 -34.39 -5.08 11.88
C GLY A 91 -34.64 -6.53 11.50
N ASP A 92 -34.99 -7.34 12.50
CA ASP A 92 -35.53 -8.68 12.31
C ASP A 92 -37.04 -8.64 12.59
N ILE A 93 -37.85 -9.00 11.58
CA ILE A 93 -39.31 -8.96 11.64
C ILE A 93 -39.80 -10.06 12.59
N ARG A 94 -40.42 -9.65 13.71
CA ARG A 94 -41.01 -10.56 14.72
C ARG A 94 -42.53 -10.68 14.62
N TYR A 95 -43.17 -9.76 13.90
CA TYR A 95 -44.60 -9.81 13.59
C TYR A 95 -44.86 -9.20 12.22
N ARG A 96 -45.72 -9.85 11.42
CA ARG A 96 -46.26 -9.31 10.16
C ARG A 96 -47.68 -9.82 9.95
N LYS A 97 -48.65 -8.92 9.74
CA LYS A 97 -50.02 -9.27 9.36
C LYS A 97 -50.65 -8.19 8.48
N GLN A 98 -51.34 -8.67 7.44
CA GLN A 98 -52.27 -7.87 6.66
C GLN A 98 -53.64 -7.77 7.38
N HIS A 99 -54.30 -6.61 7.27
CA HIS A 99 -55.58 -6.32 7.91
C HIS A 99 -56.31 -5.13 7.25
N GLY A 100 -57.46 -4.75 7.82
CA GLY A 100 -58.33 -3.70 7.27
C GLY A 100 -59.23 -4.20 6.15
N ASN A 101 -60.03 -3.28 5.58
CA ASN A 101 -60.91 -3.61 4.46
C ASN A 101 -60.08 -4.08 3.25
N LYS A 102 -60.45 -5.22 2.67
CA LYS A 102 -59.71 -5.89 1.58
C LYS A 102 -58.20 -6.13 1.86
N ASN A 103 -57.79 -6.27 3.13
CA ASN A 103 -56.39 -6.44 3.52
C ASN A 103 -55.44 -5.31 3.07
N LYS A 104 -55.96 -4.08 2.92
CA LYS A 104 -55.19 -2.94 2.40
C LYS A 104 -54.00 -2.51 3.27
N TRP A 105 -54.00 -2.84 4.56
CA TRP A 105 -52.90 -2.53 5.47
C TRP A 105 -52.03 -3.74 5.72
N ASP A 106 -50.70 -3.58 5.73
CA ASP A 106 -49.76 -4.56 6.26
C ASP A 106 -48.97 -3.94 7.42
N THR A 107 -49.07 -4.54 8.61
CA THR A 107 -48.33 -4.07 9.80
C THR A 107 -47.20 -5.03 10.11
N LEU A 108 -45.98 -4.49 10.16
CA LEU A 108 -44.75 -5.17 10.50
C LEU A 108 -44.20 -4.62 11.82
N VAL A 109 -43.69 -5.49 12.70
CA VAL A 109 -42.90 -5.09 13.87
C VAL A 109 -41.51 -5.72 13.74
N SER A 110 -40.49 -4.87 13.73
CA SER A 110 -39.08 -5.24 13.55
C SER A 110 -38.28 -4.92 14.82
N VAL A 111 -37.47 -5.86 15.29
CA VAL A 111 -36.51 -5.66 16.37
C VAL A 111 -35.18 -5.20 15.78
N LEU A 112 -34.68 -4.04 16.21
CA LEU A 112 -33.39 -3.48 15.77
C LEU A 112 -32.23 -3.98 16.63
N SER A 113 -32.43 -4.04 17.96
CA SER A 113 -31.48 -4.55 18.93
C SER A 113 -32.22 -5.17 20.12
N GLY A 114 -31.77 -6.30 20.62
CA GLY A 114 -32.00 -6.70 22.01
C GLY A 114 -30.98 -6.05 22.94
N CYS A 115 -30.94 -6.53 24.19
CA CYS A 115 -30.06 -5.99 25.25
C CYS A 115 -30.29 -4.49 25.51
N GLY A 116 -31.52 -4.00 25.27
CA GLY A 116 -31.89 -2.61 25.44
C GLY A 116 -31.97 -2.14 26.90
N PRO A 117 -32.09 -0.82 27.11
CA PRO A 117 -32.32 0.18 26.07
C PRO A 117 -31.08 0.50 25.22
N ILE A 118 -31.32 0.85 23.95
CA ILE A 118 -30.32 1.53 23.12
C ILE A 118 -30.37 3.04 23.38
N HIS A 119 -29.30 3.76 23.05
CA HIS A 119 -29.22 5.20 23.31
C HIS A 119 -30.22 6.02 22.49
N ALA A 120 -30.29 5.78 21.17
CA ALA A 120 -31.18 6.52 20.29
C ALA A 120 -31.44 5.79 18.96
N ILE A 121 -32.55 6.14 18.31
CA ILE A 121 -32.72 6.03 16.87
C ILE A 121 -32.66 7.47 16.35
N ASN A 122 -31.89 7.74 15.31
CA ASN A 122 -31.65 9.10 14.80
C ASN A 122 -32.37 9.38 13.49
N GLN A 123 -32.35 8.44 12.53
CA GLN A 123 -32.89 8.64 11.18
C GLN A 123 -33.52 7.35 10.64
N THR A 124 -34.61 7.48 9.89
CA THR A 124 -35.21 6.38 9.11
C THR A 124 -34.85 6.54 7.64
N TYR A 125 -34.54 5.44 6.97
CA TYR A 125 -34.28 5.38 5.53
C TYR A 125 -35.27 4.43 4.86
N MET A 126 -35.72 4.80 3.67
CA MET A 126 -36.57 4.01 2.78
C MET A 126 -35.88 3.91 1.43
N GLU A 127 -35.59 2.69 0.96
CA GLU A 127 -34.84 2.44 -0.28
C GLU A 127 -33.53 3.27 -0.39
N LYS A 128 -32.75 3.27 0.69
CA LYS A 128 -31.51 4.07 0.90
C LYS A 128 -31.70 5.59 1.06
N GLU A 129 -32.88 6.16 0.79
CA GLU A 129 -33.14 7.59 0.95
C GLU A 129 -33.66 7.96 2.36
N PRO A 130 -33.21 9.07 2.98
CA PRO A 130 -33.66 9.48 4.31
C PRO A 130 -35.09 10.01 4.28
N ILE A 131 -35.97 9.46 5.11
CA ILE A 131 -37.37 9.90 5.24
C ILE A 131 -37.73 10.34 6.67
N SER A 132 -38.68 11.26 6.76
CA SER A 132 -39.21 11.78 8.02
C SER A 132 -40.71 11.52 8.15
N PHE A 133 -41.16 11.37 9.40
CA PHE A 133 -42.57 11.24 9.78
C PHE A 133 -43.07 12.53 10.43
N SER A 134 -44.38 12.73 10.49
CA SER A 134 -45.01 13.95 11.01
C SER A 134 -44.67 14.32 12.46
N GLY A 135 -44.18 13.38 13.28
CA GLY A 135 -43.58 13.60 14.61
C GLY A 135 -42.10 13.21 14.66
N GLY A 136 -41.34 13.48 13.60
CA GLY A 136 -39.93 13.12 13.45
C GLY A 136 -39.75 11.65 13.08
N LEU A 137 -39.60 10.80 14.11
CA LEU A 137 -39.41 9.33 13.94
C LEU A 137 -40.70 8.54 14.14
N THR A 138 -41.75 9.16 14.68
CA THR A 138 -43.07 8.55 14.89
C THR A 138 -44.13 9.42 14.26
N GLY A 139 -45.17 8.81 13.69
CA GLY A 139 -46.24 9.54 12.99
C GLY A 139 -46.48 8.98 11.61
N VAL A 140 -46.80 9.86 10.67
CA VAL A 140 -47.18 9.51 9.28
C VAL A 140 -46.15 10.06 8.30
N HIS A 141 -45.83 9.27 7.28
CA HIS A 141 -45.10 9.68 6.09
C HIS A 141 -46.04 9.56 4.88
N GLN A 142 -46.06 10.63 4.08
CA GLN A 142 -46.93 10.76 2.92
C GLN A 142 -46.17 10.49 1.63
N ILE A 143 -46.81 9.83 0.69
CA ILE A 143 -46.33 9.68 -0.69
C ILE A 143 -47.37 10.37 -1.58
N ASP A 144 -46.92 11.32 -2.38
CA ASP A 144 -47.74 12.15 -3.26
C ASP A 144 -48.97 12.78 -2.56
N GLY A 145 -48.72 13.43 -1.41
CA GLY A 145 -49.76 14.09 -0.61
C GLY A 145 -50.72 13.16 0.15
N HIS A 146 -50.57 11.84 0.04
CA HIS A 146 -51.41 10.86 0.70
C HIS A 146 -50.68 10.10 1.80
N ASP A 147 -51.35 9.88 2.94
CA ASP A 147 -50.87 8.99 4.00
C ASP A 147 -50.67 7.56 3.46
N ARG A 148 -49.45 7.02 3.59
CA ARG A 148 -49.10 5.66 3.13
C ARG A 148 -48.32 4.84 4.15
N ILE A 149 -47.53 5.49 5.02
CA ILE A 149 -46.68 4.80 5.99
C ILE A 149 -46.88 5.42 7.37
N TRP A 150 -47.13 4.58 8.36
CA TRP A 150 -47.22 4.98 9.76
C TRP A 150 -46.13 4.28 10.56
N GLN A 151 -45.33 5.03 11.33
CA GLN A 151 -44.25 4.48 12.14
C GLN A 151 -44.44 4.80 13.63
N ARG A 152 -44.13 3.85 14.51
CA ARG A 152 -43.76 4.09 15.92
C ARG A 152 -42.43 3.43 16.23
N VAL A 153 -41.63 4.05 17.09
CA VAL A 153 -40.34 3.51 17.56
C VAL A 153 -40.34 3.36 19.09
N GLN A 154 -39.55 2.40 19.60
CA GLN A 154 -39.19 2.29 21.02
C GLN A 154 -37.71 1.94 21.17
N LEU A 155 -37.09 2.37 22.28
CA LEU A 155 -35.66 2.16 22.53
C LEU A 155 -35.36 0.85 23.28
N GLY A 156 -36.37 0.14 23.79
CA GLY A 156 -36.20 -1.14 24.46
C GLY A 156 -35.95 -1.05 25.95
N ALA A 157 -36.67 -0.16 26.65
CA ALA A 157 -36.63 -0.06 28.10
C ALA A 157 -37.02 -1.41 28.76
N CYS A 158 -36.55 -1.65 29.98
CA CYS A 158 -36.85 -2.88 30.71
C CYS A 158 -37.39 -2.54 32.12
N PRO A 159 -38.72 -2.60 32.36
CA PRO A 159 -39.79 -2.88 31.41
C PRO A 159 -40.12 -1.70 30.48
N GLU A 160 -40.69 -1.98 29.31
CA GLU A 160 -41.35 -0.95 28.50
C GLU A 160 -42.66 -0.50 29.15
N ALA A 161 -42.93 0.81 29.13
CA ALA A 161 -44.14 1.38 29.72
C ALA A 161 -45.40 0.93 28.96
N SER A 162 -45.35 1.01 27.63
CA SER A 162 -46.40 0.63 26.69
C SER A 162 -45.85 -0.24 25.57
N TYR A 163 -46.72 -1.03 24.93
CA TYR A 163 -46.40 -1.67 23.65
C TYR A 163 -46.37 -0.65 22.50
N LEU A 164 -45.71 -1.01 21.40
CA LEU A 164 -45.84 -0.33 20.10
C LEU A 164 -47.28 -0.43 19.61
N ALA A 165 -48.15 0.49 20.03
CA ALA A 165 -49.52 0.56 19.52
C ALA A 165 -49.50 1.01 18.05
N PRO A 166 -50.27 0.41 17.14
CA PRO A 166 -50.41 0.90 15.78
C PRO A 166 -51.00 2.32 15.77
N LEU A 167 -50.63 3.13 14.78
CA LEU A 167 -51.25 4.45 14.57
C LEU A 167 -52.50 4.39 13.70
N VAL A 168 -52.63 3.33 12.87
CA VAL A 168 -53.78 3.09 12.01
C VAL A 168 -54.14 1.60 12.00
N GLY A 169 -55.45 1.32 11.97
CA GLY A 169 -56.00 -0.04 11.93
C GLY A 169 -55.78 -0.87 13.21
N ALA A 170 -56.18 -2.15 13.13
CA ALA A 170 -56.20 -3.08 14.26
C ALA A 170 -55.61 -4.45 13.84
N PRO A 171 -54.27 -4.57 13.74
CA PRO A 171 -53.57 -5.78 13.33
C PRO A 171 -53.86 -6.97 14.28
N PRO A 172 -54.38 -8.12 13.76
CA PRO A 172 -54.84 -9.23 14.59
C PRO A 172 -53.76 -9.82 15.51
N GLY A 173 -54.06 -9.90 16.81
CA GLY A 173 -53.19 -10.50 17.82
C GLY A 173 -52.12 -9.57 18.40
N TRP A 174 -51.87 -8.39 17.82
CA TRP A 174 -50.92 -7.42 18.37
C TRP A 174 -51.57 -6.57 19.48
N THR A 175 -51.55 -7.12 20.71
CA THR A 175 -52.23 -6.54 21.88
C THR A 175 -51.24 -5.86 22.86
N PRO A 176 -51.73 -5.07 23.86
CA PRO A 176 -50.90 -4.47 24.91
C PRO A 176 -50.02 -5.42 25.75
N ALA A 177 -50.20 -6.74 25.63
CA ALA A 177 -49.30 -7.73 26.22
C ALA A 177 -47.93 -7.81 25.51
N HIS A 178 -47.85 -7.41 24.24
CA HIS A 178 -46.66 -7.55 23.39
C HIS A 178 -45.72 -6.35 23.51
N LYS A 179 -45.25 -6.07 24.73
CA LYS A 179 -44.47 -4.86 25.03
C LYS A 179 -43.05 -4.82 24.45
N LEU A 180 -42.47 -5.97 24.06
CA LEU A 180 -41.08 -6.07 23.61
C LEU A 180 -40.05 -5.40 24.56
N SER A 181 -40.30 -5.47 25.87
CA SER A 181 -39.37 -4.94 26.89
C SER A 181 -37.95 -5.49 26.71
N GLY A 182 -36.94 -4.63 26.78
CA GLY A 182 -35.55 -5.00 26.53
C GLY A 182 -35.14 -5.07 25.04
N TYR A 183 -36.06 -4.77 24.10
CA TYR A 183 -35.79 -4.74 22.66
C TYR A 183 -36.13 -3.38 22.05
N ALA A 184 -35.12 -2.74 21.45
CA ALA A 184 -35.34 -1.61 20.56
C ALA A 184 -36.07 -2.10 19.31
N ALA A 185 -37.20 -1.49 19.00
CA ALA A 185 -38.11 -2.01 17.98
C ALA A 185 -38.88 -0.89 17.28
N VAL A 186 -39.33 -1.19 16.07
CA VAL A 186 -40.11 -0.30 15.21
C VAL A 186 -41.35 -1.03 14.72
N LEU A 187 -42.51 -0.37 14.79
CA LEU A 187 -43.73 -0.80 14.13
C LEU A 187 -43.97 0.09 12.93
N ASN A 188 -44.10 -0.52 11.75
CA ASN A 188 -44.51 0.13 10.51
C ASN A 188 -45.85 -0.46 10.05
N THR A 189 -46.82 0.40 9.74
CA THR A 189 -47.99 0.01 8.94
C THR A 189 -47.89 0.67 7.57
N PHE A 190 -48.09 -0.12 6.52
CA PHE A 190 -48.11 0.32 5.12
C PHE A 190 -49.54 0.20 4.58
N GLU A 191 -50.01 1.19 3.82
CA GLU A 191 -51.24 1.08 3.03
C GLU A 191 -50.93 0.84 1.55
N TYR A 192 -51.45 -0.26 1.02
CA TYR A 192 -51.40 -0.65 -0.39
C TYR A 192 -52.70 -0.23 -1.08
N ASP A 193 -52.59 0.37 -2.25
CA ASP A 193 -53.72 0.61 -3.15
C ASP A 193 -53.61 -0.28 -4.38
N ALA A 194 -54.71 -0.89 -4.78
CA ALA A 194 -54.78 -1.78 -5.93
C ALA A 194 -54.79 -1.03 -7.28
N SER A 195 -55.07 0.28 -7.28
CA SER A 195 -55.10 1.10 -8.50
C SER A 195 -53.71 1.53 -9.00
N GLY A 196 -52.69 1.53 -8.13
CA GLY A 196 -51.29 1.76 -8.53
C GLY A 196 -50.86 3.24 -8.70
N ASP A 197 -51.78 4.16 -8.98
CA ASP A 197 -51.45 5.52 -9.44
C ASP A 197 -50.69 6.41 -8.44
N HIS A 198 -50.94 6.25 -7.13
CA HIS A 198 -50.36 7.10 -6.07
C HIS A 198 -50.02 6.28 -4.80
N THR A 199 -49.25 5.19 -4.91
CA THR A 199 -49.19 4.18 -3.85
C THR A 199 -47.92 3.33 -3.75
N LEU A 200 -47.80 2.59 -2.66
CA LEU A 200 -46.85 1.50 -2.50
C LEU A 200 -47.35 0.27 -3.26
N THR A 201 -46.56 -0.23 -4.21
CA THR A 201 -46.86 -1.46 -4.98
C THR A 201 -46.21 -2.72 -4.37
N SER A 202 -45.21 -2.54 -3.51
CA SER A 202 -44.51 -3.60 -2.77
C SER A 202 -44.04 -3.07 -1.41
N THR A 203 -43.56 -3.95 -0.52
CA THR A 203 -43.06 -3.49 0.79
C THR A 203 -41.67 -2.87 0.61
N PRO A 204 -41.52 -1.55 0.85
CA PRO A 204 -40.24 -0.88 0.70
C PRO A 204 -39.24 -1.35 1.75
N ARG A 205 -37.95 -1.32 1.42
CA ARG A 205 -36.85 -1.65 2.33
C ARG A 205 -36.61 -0.50 3.30
N PHE A 206 -36.65 -0.82 4.58
CA PHE A 206 -36.41 0.13 5.66
C PHE A 206 -35.10 -0.17 6.39
N ASN A 207 -34.36 0.89 6.72
CA ASN A 207 -33.18 0.86 7.58
C ASN A 207 -33.25 2.02 8.57
N TRP A 208 -32.64 1.87 9.74
CA TRP A 208 -32.64 2.89 10.79
C TRP A 208 -31.21 3.16 11.24
N LEU A 209 -30.77 4.41 11.12
CA LEU A 209 -29.53 4.86 11.75
C LEU A 209 -29.82 5.14 13.22
N GLY A 210 -28.96 4.64 14.11
CA GLY A 210 -29.08 4.92 15.53
C GLY A 210 -27.81 4.61 16.31
N GLN A 211 -27.95 4.75 17.62
CA GLN A 211 -26.89 4.65 18.61
C GLN A 211 -27.24 3.50 19.57
N GLY A 212 -26.36 2.50 19.61
CA GLY A 212 -26.59 1.17 20.17
C GLY A 212 -26.75 1.07 21.69
N VAL A 213 -26.53 -0.14 22.21
CA VAL A 213 -26.73 -0.49 23.62
C VAL A 213 -25.90 0.39 24.57
N LEU A 214 -26.50 0.73 25.72
CA LEU A 214 -25.79 1.39 26.79
C LEU A 214 -24.74 0.45 27.42
N CYS A 215 -23.65 1.04 27.89
CA CYS A 215 -22.45 0.37 28.34
C CYS A 215 -22.01 0.82 29.74
N TYR A 216 -21.39 -0.09 30.49
CA TYR A 216 -20.74 0.21 31.75
C TYR A 216 -19.35 0.81 31.49
N ASP A 217 -19.17 2.09 31.81
CA ASP A 217 -17.86 2.75 31.80
C ASP A 217 -17.34 2.92 33.26
N PRO A 218 -16.29 2.18 33.68
CA PRO A 218 -15.74 2.27 35.03
C PRO A 218 -15.21 3.67 35.38
N ARG A 219 -14.84 4.48 34.38
CA ARG A 219 -14.34 5.85 34.58
C ARG A 219 -15.45 6.77 35.09
N LEU A 220 -16.71 6.38 34.87
CA LEU A 220 -17.92 7.06 35.33
C LEU A 220 -18.58 6.39 36.55
N ASP A 221 -17.89 5.44 37.20
CA ASP A 221 -18.36 4.75 38.41
C ASP A 221 -17.54 5.21 39.64
N SER A 222 -18.17 5.94 40.56
CA SER A 222 -17.52 6.36 41.82
C SER A 222 -17.24 5.23 42.81
N SER A 223 -17.71 4.00 42.56
CA SER A 223 -17.36 2.80 43.32
C SER A 223 -16.16 2.04 42.73
N TYR A 224 -15.78 2.34 41.49
CA TYR A 224 -14.55 1.85 40.88
C TYR A 224 -13.35 2.74 41.26
N PRO A 225 -12.20 2.18 41.67
CA PRO A 225 -11.02 2.97 42.03
C PRO A 225 -10.53 3.88 40.88
N GLY A 226 -10.62 5.19 41.07
CA GLY A 226 -10.25 6.20 40.07
C GLY A 226 -11.37 6.62 39.11
N GLY A 227 -12.56 6.03 39.23
CA GLY A 227 -13.77 6.48 38.52
C GLY A 227 -14.54 7.56 39.27
N SER A 228 -15.41 8.28 38.56
CA SER A 228 -16.27 9.32 39.15
C SER A 228 -17.61 9.43 38.42
N GLY A 229 -18.71 9.18 39.14
CA GLY A 229 -20.06 9.32 38.59
C GLY A 229 -21.04 8.27 39.10
N ALA A 230 -22.20 8.21 38.46
CA ALA A 230 -23.33 7.38 38.86
C ALA A 230 -23.42 6.02 38.14
N CYS A 231 -22.55 5.73 37.17
CA CYS A 231 -22.55 4.44 36.45
C CYS A 231 -22.20 3.30 37.41
N ARG A 232 -22.83 2.14 37.29
CA ARG A 232 -22.61 0.96 38.16
C ARG A 232 -22.66 -0.33 37.34
N TRP A 233 -21.65 -1.18 37.49
CA TRP A 233 -21.54 -2.43 36.72
C TRP A 233 -22.71 -3.41 36.92
N ASN A 234 -23.40 -3.33 38.06
CA ASN A 234 -24.50 -4.21 38.44
C ASN A 234 -25.89 -3.56 38.28
N ASP A 235 -25.97 -2.32 37.79
CA ASP A 235 -27.24 -1.64 37.50
C ASP A 235 -27.25 -1.09 36.06
N PRO A 236 -27.78 -1.87 35.09
CA PRO A 236 -27.87 -1.46 33.70
C PRO A 236 -28.67 -0.17 33.44
N ALA A 237 -29.50 0.30 34.39
CA ALA A 237 -30.21 1.57 34.25
C ALA A 237 -29.27 2.79 34.39
N THR A 238 -28.06 2.60 34.90
CA THR A 238 -27.03 3.64 35.07
C THR A 238 -26.00 3.69 33.94
N TRP A 239 -26.09 2.76 32.98
CA TRP A 239 -25.12 2.62 31.89
C TRP A 239 -25.27 3.75 30.87
N VAL A 240 -24.18 4.07 30.16
CA VAL A 240 -24.09 5.25 29.28
C VAL A 240 -23.76 4.84 27.84
N TYR A 241 -24.06 5.72 26.88
CA TYR A 241 -23.64 5.49 25.49
C TYR A 241 -22.12 5.59 25.36
N SER A 242 -21.51 4.69 24.58
CA SER A 242 -20.07 4.72 24.29
C SER A 242 -19.77 4.17 22.90
N GLU A 243 -18.90 4.88 22.17
CA GLU A 243 -18.29 4.42 20.92
C GLU A 243 -16.93 3.74 21.15
N CYS A 244 -16.46 3.62 22.40
CA CYS A 244 -15.17 3.01 22.70
C CYS A 244 -15.28 1.48 22.72
N GLY A 245 -14.58 0.81 21.80
CA GLY A 245 -14.63 -0.66 21.64
C GLY A 245 -14.25 -1.45 22.90
N TRP A 246 -13.41 -0.87 23.77
CA TRP A 246 -13.03 -1.51 25.04
C TRP A 246 -14.13 -1.43 26.11
N ILE A 247 -14.86 -0.32 26.18
CA ILE A 247 -16.01 -0.14 27.07
C ILE A 247 -17.16 -1.05 26.62
N GLN A 248 -17.38 -1.15 25.30
CA GLN A 248 -18.31 -2.11 24.69
C GLN A 248 -17.91 -3.57 24.98
N ALA A 249 -16.62 -3.92 24.86
CA ALA A 249 -16.11 -5.26 25.14
C ALA A 249 -16.24 -5.65 26.63
N LEU A 250 -15.94 -4.72 27.55
CA LEU A 250 -16.12 -4.90 28.98
C LEU A 250 -17.60 -5.15 29.33
N THR A 251 -18.50 -4.32 28.77
CA THR A 251 -19.95 -4.49 28.94
C THR A 251 -20.43 -5.83 28.38
N PHE A 252 -19.93 -6.25 27.21
CA PHE A 252 -20.26 -7.56 26.63
C PHE A 252 -19.74 -8.72 27.49
N ALA A 253 -18.60 -8.57 28.18
CA ALA A 253 -18.09 -9.57 29.13
C ALA A 253 -19.00 -9.70 30.36
N ILE A 254 -19.40 -8.58 30.98
CA ILE A 254 -20.36 -8.56 32.10
C ILE A 254 -21.71 -9.13 31.65
N GLY A 255 -22.19 -8.73 30.47
CA GLY A 255 -23.43 -9.19 29.85
C GLY A 255 -24.70 -8.54 30.42
N TRP A 256 -25.73 -8.46 29.57
CA TRP A 256 -27.02 -7.88 29.93
C TRP A 256 -27.92 -8.92 30.59
N HIS A 257 -28.47 -8.57 31.73
CA HIS A 257 -29.42 -9.39 32.48
C HIS A 257 -30.74 -8.60 32.63
N GLN A 258 -31.87 -9.28 32.44
CA GLN A 258 -33.18 -8.64 32.38
C GLN A 258 -34.27 -9.47 33.07
N GLY A 259 -35.33 -8.79 33.50
CA GLY A 259 -36.51 -9.37 34.14
C GLY A 259 -36.32 -9.80 35.61
N PRO A 260 -37.40 -10.19 36.31
CA PRO A 260 -37.36 -10.48 37.75
C PRO A 260 -36.42 -11.63 38.14
N SER A 261 -36.19 -12.57 37.23
CA SER A 261 -35.29 -13.72 37.42
C SER A 261 -33.81 -13.41 37.13
N ASN A 262 -33.48 -12.15 36.81
CA ASN A 262 -32.14 -11.69 36.41
C ASN A 262 -31.53 -12.55 35.28
N THR A 263 -32.33 -12.85 34.24
CA THR A 263 -31.93 -13.77 33.17
C THR A 263 -30.96 -13.09 32.21
N ARG A 264 -29.81 -13.72 31.92
CA ARG A 264 -28.85 -13.23 30.91
C ARG A 264 -29.47 -13.28 29.51
N VAL A 265 -29.66 -12.11 28.88
CA VAL A 265 -30.21 -11.97 27.52
C VAL A 265 -29.13 -11.80 26.45
N GLY A 266 -27.92 -11.40 26.83
CA GLY A 266 -26.78 -11.28 25.91
C GLY A 266 -25.43 -11.13 26.62
N GLY A 267 -24.34 -11.14 25.83
CA GLY A 267 -22.98 -11.10 26.35
C GLY A 267 -22.49 -12.44 26.93
N VAL A 268 -21.38 -12.38 27.68
CA VAL A 268 -20.74 -13.55 28.29
C VAL A 268 -21.34 -13.88 29.65
N GLY A 269 -21.69 -12.88 30.48
CA GLY A 269 -22.22 -13.14 31.83
C GLY A 269 -21.13 -13.43 32.85
N MET A 270 -19.99 -12.74 32.77
CA MET A 270 -18.90 -12.88 33.72
C MET A 270 -19.13 -12.00 34.95
N ASP A 271 -18.81 -12.52 36.13
CA ASP A 271 -18.71 -11.70 37.34
C ASP A 271 -17.55 -10.70 37.19
N ILE A 272 -17.71 -9.47 37.70
CA ILE A 272 -16.70 -8.42 37.54
C ILE A 272 -15.37 -8.76 38.21
N SER A 273 -15.36 -9.59 39.27
CA SER A 273 -14.12 -10.06 39.90
C SER A 273 -13.32 -11.02 39.02
N ALA A 274 -13.93 -11.58 37.98
CA ALA A 274 -13.27 -12.41 36.97
C ALA A 274 -12.74 -11.58 35.77
N ILE A 275 -12.76 -10.24 35.85
CA ILE A 275 -12.30 -9.33 34.80
C ILE A 275 -11.26 -8.35 35.37
N ASP A 276 -10.14 -8.19 34.66
CA ASP A 276 -9.11 -7.19 34.91
C ASP A 276 -9.55 -5.82 34.39
N VAL A 277 -10.53 -5.20 35.07
CA VAL A 277 -11.18 -3.94 34.66
C VAL A 277 -10.15 -2.82 34.40
N ALA A 278 -9.04 -2.79 35.14
CA ALA A 278 -7.99 -1.80 34.97
C ALA A 278 -7.34 -1.85 33.57
N ALA A 279 -7.11 -3.05 33.02
CA ALA A 279 -6.57 -3.20 31.68
C ALA A 279 -7.55 -2.67 30.60
N PHE A 280 -8.86 -2.87 30.80
CA PHE A 280 -9.89 -2.33 29.90
C PHE A 280 -9.98 -0.80 29.99
N VAL A 281 -9.79 -0.21 31.17
CA VAL A 281 -9.74 1.26 31.36
C VAL A 281 -8.49 1.86 30.71
N GLU A 282 -7.32 1.24 30.86
CA GLU A 282 -6.09 1.65 30.17
C GLU A 282 -6.30 1.64 28.65
N ALA A 283 -6.83 0.54 28.13
CA ALA A 283 -7.08 0.36 26.71
C ALA A 283 -8.15 1.34 26.16
N ALA A 284 -9.20 1.63 26.94
CA ALA A 284 -10.19 2.64 26.60
C ALA A 284 -9.57 4.04 26.49
N ASN A 285 -8.72 4.44 27.45
CA ASN A 285 -8.04 5.73 27.42
C ASN A 285 -7.08 5.85 26.21
N ILE A 286 -6.43 4.75 25.81
CA ILE A 286 -5.58 4.70 24.61
C ILE A 286 -6.43 4.83 23.33
N ALA A 287 -7.56 4.15 23.24
CA ALA A 287 -8.46 4.25 22.10
C ALA A 287 -9.01 5.68 21.96
N ASP A 288 -9.46 6.28 23.06
CA ASP A 288 -9.97 7.65 23.09
C ASP A 288 -8.87 8.67 22.70
N ALA A 289 -7.62 8.48 23.16
CA ALA A 289 -6.48 9.31 22.78
C ALA A 289 -6.12 9.23 21.27
N ASN A 290 -6.42 8.12 20.61
CA ASN A 290 -6.25 7.93 19.17
C ASN A 290 -7.55 8.21 18.37
N ALA A 291 -8.62 8.67 19.03
CA ALA A 291 -9.96 8.83 18.47
C ALA A 291 -10.54 7.55 17.82
N TRP A 292 -10.13 6.36 18.28
CA TRP A 292 -10.56 5.08 17.74
C TRP A 292 -11.95 4.67 18.24
N LYS A 293 -12.88 4.49 17.31
CA LYS A 293 -14.29 4.19 17.57
C LYS A 293 -14.66 2.76 17.19
N SER A 294 -15.78 2.30 17.71
CA SER A 294 -16.32 0.96 17.48
C SER A 294 -17.83 1.01 17.37
N GLY A 295 -18.37 0.35 16.34
CA GLY A 295 -19.80 0.19 16.15
C GLY A 295 -20.12 -0.87 15.10
N GLY A 296 -21.39 -1.31 15.10
CA GLY A 296 -21.89 -2.32 14.17
C GLY A 296 -22.90 -3.27 14.79
N ARG A 297 -23.23 -4.33 14.05
CA ARG A 297 -24.19 -5.36 14.42
C ARG A 297 -23.49 -6.69 14.70
N VAL A 298 -23.81 -7.30 15.85
CA VAL A 298 -23.58 -8.72 16.11
C VAL A 298 -24.92 -9.40 16.43
N THR A 299 -24.89 -10.71 16.62
CA THR A 299 -26.05 -11.51 17.04
C THR A 299 -25.71 -12.37 18.25
N THR A 300 -26.72 -12.82 19.01
CA THR A 300 -26.52 -13.75 20.13
C THR A 300 -26.05 -15.14 19.71
N ALA A 301 -26.09 -15.47 18.42
CA ALA A 301 -25.57 -16.71 17.84
C ALA A 301 -24.08 -16.62 17.42
N ASP A 302 -23.50 -15.42 17.31
CA ASP A 302 -22.08 -15.26 17.05
C ASP A 302 -21.24 -15.83 18.21
N ASP A 303 -20.04 -16.34 17.87
CA ASP A 303 -19.12 -16.82 18.90
C ASP A 303 -18.68 -15.65 19.79
N LYS A 304 -18.87 -15.82 21.10
CA LYS A 304 -18.63 -14.76 22.10
C LYS A 304 -17.17 -14.31 22.15
N TRP A 305 -16.23 -15.20 21.85
CA TRP A 305 -14.80 -14.86 21.78
C TRP A 305 -14.48 -14.11 20.50
N GLU A 306 -15.09 -14.46 19.37
CA GLU A 306 -14.99 -13.68 18.12
C GLU A 306 -15.58 -12.26 18.25
N VAL A 307 -16.72 -12.11 18.93
CA VAL A 307 -17.31 -10.78 19.21
C VAL A 307 -16.38 -9.93 20.07
N MET A 308 -15.87 -10.44 21.20
CA MET A 308 -14.92 -9.71 22.04
C MET A 308 -13.64 -9.34 21.27
N LYS A 309 -13.14 -10.22 20.40
CA LYS A 309 -12.00 -9.91 19.51
C LYS A 309 -12.33 -8.80 18.52
N SER A 310 -13.53 -8.72 17.96
CA SER A 310 -13.88 -7.64 17.02
C SER A 310 -14.00 -6.27 17.68
N LEU A 311 -14.55 -6.20 18.89
CA LEU A 311 -14.64 -4.97 19.68
C LEU A 311 -13.25 -4.49 20.13
N ALA A 312 -12.41 -5.40 20.63
CA ALA A 312 -11.01 -5.14 20.96
C ALA A 312 -10.16 -4.73 19.75
N GLN A 313 -10.40 -5.35 18.57
CA GLN A 313 -9.70 -5.02 17.34
C GLN A 313 -9.98 -3.58 16.91
N ALA A 314 -11.22 -3.10 17.04
CA ALA A 314 -11.56 -1.71 16.75
C ALA A 314 -10.83 -0.74 17.70
N GLY A 315 -10.66 -1.11 18.97
CA GLY A 315 -9.84 -0.41 19.96
C GLY A 315 -8.33 -0.65 19.88
N GLY A 316 -7.81 -1.36 18.87
CA GLY A 316 -6.38 -1.55 18.66
C GLY A 316 -5.68 -2.63 19.48
N GLY A 317 -6.40 -3.69 19.88
CA GLY A 317 -5.82 -4.80 20.65
C GLY A 317 -6.55 -6.13 20.52
N GLU A 318 -6.31 -7.00 21.51
CA GLU A 318 -6.99 -8.30 21.63
C GLU A 318 -7.33 -8.65 23.10
N PRO A 319 -8.45 -9.35 23.38
CA PRO A 319 -8.72 -9.92 24.69
C PRO A 319 -7.78 -11.10 24.95
N ILE A 320 -7.29 -11.22 26.19
CA ILE A 320 -6.40 -12.31 26.62
C ILE A 320 -6.99 -13.04 27.83
N ARG A 321 -6.68 -14.34 27.94
CA ARG A 321 -7.05 -15.16 29.11
C ARG A 321 -5.84 -15.20 30.05
N TYR A 322 -5.92 -14.47 31.16
CA TYR A 322 -4.82 -14.36 32.12
C TYR A 322 -5.13 -15.23 33.34
N GLY A 323 -4.65 -16.49 33.31
CA GLY A 323 -5.03 -17.48 34.31
C GLY A 323 -6.53 -17.78 34.26
N ALA A 324 -7.25 -17.47 35.33
CA ALA A 324 -8.70 -17.66 35.44
C ALA A 324 -9.52 -16.40 35.15
N ILE A 325 -8.89 -15.24 34.87
CA ILE A 325 -9.57 -13.97 34.60
C ILE A 325 -9.44 -13.54 33.13
N LEU A 326 -10.40 -12.73 32.68
CA LEU A 326 -10.34 -12.00 31.41
C LEU A 326 -9.51 -10.73 31.60
N SER A 327 -8.54 -10.48 30.72
CA SER A 327 -7.80 -9.22 30.62
C SER A 327 -7.66 -8.85 29.14
N CYS A 328 -6.95 -7.79 28.80
CA CYS A 328 -6.74 -7.38 27.41
C CYS A 328 -5.32 -6.86 27.16
N PHE A 329 -4.89 -6.96 25.91
CA PHE A 329 -3.65 -6.38 25.42
C PHE A 329 -3.98 -5.31 24.37
N VAL A 330 -3.42 -4.11 24.52
CA VAL A 330 -3.59 -2.98 23.60
C VAL A 330 -2.24 -2.51 23.06
N ASN A 331 -2.20 -2.21 21.75
CA ASN A 331 -1.00 -1.71 21.09
C ASN A 331 -0.83 -0.21 21.36
N ALA A 332 0.17 0.13 22.17
CA ALA A 332 0.55 1.50 22.50
C ALA A 332 2.05 1.57 22.82
N PRO A 333 2.70 2.74 22.72
CA PRO A 333 4.04 2.94 23.25
C PRO A 333 4.08 2.58 24.74
N ARG A 334 5.03 1.73 25.15
CA ARG A 334 5.25 1.38 26.56
C ARG A 334 6.69 1.62 26.96
N VAL A 335 6.89 2.13 28.16
CA VAL A 335 8.21 2.23 28.79
C VAL A 335 8.52 0.92 29.49
N SER A 336 9.77 0.46 29.41
CA SER A 336 10.23 -0.72 30.13
C SER A 336 10.15 -0.50 31.65
N ILE A 337 9.51 -1.44 32.36
CA ILE A 337 9.34 -1.38 33.83
C ILE A 337 10.29 -2.33 34.58
N GLY A 338 11.20 -3.00 33.88
CA GLY A 338 12.19 -3.88 34.49
C GLY A 338 13.09 -4.60 33.50
N THR A 339 14.26 -5.01 33.98
CA THR A 339 15.28 -5.71 33.17
C THR A 339 15.30 -7.21 33.49
N ILE A 340 15.35 -8.04 32.43
CA ILE A 340 15.66 -9.47 32.49
C ILE A 340 17.16 -9.61 32.25
N GLY A 341 17.91 -9.96 33.31
CA GLY A 341 19.34 -10.24 33.22
C GLY A 341 19.63 -11.70 32.91
N ILE A 342 20.85 -12.03 32.48
CA ILE A 342 21.22 -13.41 32.14
C ILE A 342 21.11 -14.34 33.36
N GLU A 343 21.47 -13.81 34.54
CA GLU A 343 21.32 -14.46 35.84
C GLU A 343 19.87 -14.84 36.18
N ASP A 344 18.86 -14.27 35.53
CA ASP A 344 17.47 -14.59 35.82
C ASP A 344 16.95 -15.84 35.11
N VAL A 345 17.64 -16.29 34.07
CA VAL A 345 17.20 -17.39 33.21
C VAL A 345 17.53 -18.73 33.88
N ILE A 346 16.50 -19.49 34.24
CA ILE A 346 16.62 -20.79 34.93
C ILE A 346 16.10 -21.92 34.05
N GLY A 347 16.87 -22.25 33.01
CA GLY A 347 16.60 -23.37 32.10
C GLY A 347 16.86 -23.04 30.63
N GLN A 348 16.39 -23.89 29.73
CA GLN A 348 16.53 -23.65 28.29
C GLN A 348 15.56 -22.58 27.81
N ALA A 349 16.10 -21.46 27.34
CA ALA A 349 15.37 -20.43 26.62
C ALA A 349 15.08 -20.88 25.16
N SER A 350 13.91 -20.50 24.64
CA SER A 350 13.56 -20.67 23.23
C SER A 350 13.38 -19.31 22.57
N VAL A 351 14.27 -18.94 21.65
CA VAL A 351 14.31 -17.60 21.04
C VAL A 351 14.04 -17.69 19.54
N ALA A 352 12.83 -17.31 19.13
CA ALA A 352 12.52 -17.06 17.72
C ALA A 352 13.06 -15.67 17.32
N THR A 353 14.02 -15.62 16.40
CA THR A 353 14.69 -14.36 16.00
C THR A 353 13.95 -13.56 14.93
N ALA A 354 12.93 -14.14 14.31
CA ALA A 354 12.00 -13.47 13.39
C ALA A 354 10.72 -14.32 13.22
N GLN A 355 9.62 -13.71 12.77
CA GLN A 355 8.45 -14.44 12.28
C GLN A 355 8.77 -15.29 11.04
N SER A 356 7.97 -16.33 10.78
CA SER A 356 8.11 -17.13 9.56
C SER A 356 7.85 -16.28 8.30
N ILE A 357 8.54 -16.59 7.20
CA ILE A 357 8.40 -15.85 5.91
C ILE A 357 6.94 -15.82 5.40
N ARG A 358 6.14 -16.85 5.71
CA ARG A 358 4.71 -16.92 5.37
C ARG A 358 3.86 -15.92 6.17
N ASN A 359 4.27 -15.60 7.40
CA ASN A 359 3.52 -14.75 8.32
C ASN A 359 3.97 -13.28 8.26
N ARG A 360 5.22 -13.03 7.83
CA ARG A 360 5.77 -11.68 7.61
C ARG A 360 5.14 -11.03 6.37
N ILE A 361 3.99 -10.39 6.58
CA ILE A 361 3.33 -9.48 5.64
C ILE A 361 4.05 -8.13 5.59
N ASN A 362 4.00 -7.43 4.45
CA ASN A 362 4.48 -6.05 4.31
C ASN A 362 3.37 -5.05 3.94
N SER A 363 2.18 -5.55 3.64
CA SER A 363 1.03 -4.76 3.23
C SER A 363 -0.29 -5.38 3.66
N ILE A 364 -1.28 -4.54 3.95
CA ILE A 364 -2.66 -4.94 4.25
C ILE A 364 -3.61 -4.07 3.43
N THR A 365 -4.62 -4.70 2.83
CA THR A 365 -5.80 -4.00 2.31
C THR A 365 -6.91 -4.14 3.36
N PRO A 366 -7.16 -3.12 4.19
CA PRO A 366 -8.16 -3.20 5.24
C PRO A 366 -9.58 -3.07 4.67
N ARG A 367 -10.55 -3.80 5.24
CA ARG A 367 -11.98 -3.58 5.01
C ARG A 367 -12.64 -3.04 6.27
N TYR A 368 -13.45 -2.00 6.10
CA TYR A 368 -14.17 -1.25 7.13
C TYR A 368 -15.60 -0.98 6.65
N THR A 369 -16.51 -0.62 7.55
CA THR A 369 -17.86 -0.16 7.18
C THR A 369 -17.83 1.33 6.83
N SER A 370 -18.33 1.71 5.65
CA SER A 370 -18.36 3.11 5.20
C SER A 370 -19.79 3.63 5.10
N GLU A 371 -20.09 4.73 5.77
CA GLU A 371 -21.40 5.39 5.67
C GLU A 371 -21.68 5.90 4.25
N ASP A 372 -20.67 6.46 3.56
CA ASP A 372 -20.75 6.87 2.15
C ASP A 372 -21.14 5.73 1.18
N HIS A 373 -20.87 4.47 1.57
CA HIS A 373 -21.27 3.27 0.83
C HIS A 373 -22.51 2.61 1.47
N PHE A 374 -23.41 3.41 2.05
CA PHE A 374 -24.61 2.98 2.77
C PHE A 374 -24.36 1.88 3.82
N TRP A 375 -23.30 2.07 4.61
CA TRP A 375 -22.87 1.17 5.70
C TRP A 375 -22.44 -0.24 5.25
N GLU A 376 -22.09 -0.40 3.97
CA GLU A 376 -21.49 -1.63 3.44
C GLU A 376 -19.99 -1.73 3.81
N GLN A 377 -19.45 -2.96 3.90
CA GLN A 377 -18.02 -3.17 4.18
C GLN A 377 -17.18 -3.05 2.90
N VAL A 378 -16.42 -1.97 2.77
CA VAL A 378 -15.61 -1.67 1.58
C VAL A 378 -14.10 -1.77 1.88
N PRO A 379 -13.25 -2.05 0.87
CA PRO A 379 -11.80 -2.03 1.04
C PRO A 379 -11.26 -0.59 0.97
N ALA A 380 -10.50 -0.17 1.98
CA ALA A 380 -9.70 1.05 1.91
C ALA A 380 -8.44 0.83 1.06
N GLY A 381 -7.72 1.91 0.76
CA GLY A 381 -6.39 1.85 0.16
C GLY A 381 -5.44 0.92 0.91
N THR A 382 -4.54 0.28 0.17
CA THR A 382 -3.60 -0.69 0.75
C THR A 382 -2.51 0.04 1.54
N VAL A 383 -2.42 -0.24 2.84
CA VAL A 383 -1.34 0.22 3.72
C VAL A 383 -0.10 -0.64 3.41
N ILE A 384 1.03 0.01 3.13
CA ILE A 384 2.29 -0.65 2.76
C ILE A 384 3.45 -0.07 3.59
N ASN A 385 4.23 -0.92 4.23
CA ASN A 385 5.53 -0.52 4.76
C ASN A 385 6.60 -0.71 3.67
N ALA A 386 7.12 0.40 3.13
CA ALA A 386 8.07 0.38 2.02
C ALA A 386 9.39 -0.34 2.37
N ASP A 387 9.91 -0.16 3.58
CA ASP A 387 11.16 -0.79 4.03
C ASP A 387 11.01 -2.31 4.16
N TYR A 388 9.86 -2.77 4.69
CA TYR A 388 9.54 -4.20 4.78
C TYR A 388 9.31 -4.83 3.41
N ARG A 389 8.77 -4.07 2.43
CA ARG A 389 8.64 -4.49 1.03
C ARG A 389 10.01 -4.63 0.37
N ALA A 390 10.88 -3.63 0.52
CA ALA A 390 12.25 -3.64 0.00
C ALA A 390 13.05 -4.81 0.58
N THR A 391 12.98 -5.01 1.90
CA THR A 391 13.64 -6.13 2.61
C THR A 391 13.15 -7.50 2.13
N ASP A 392 11.88 -7.63 1.75
CA ASP A 392 11.29 -8.90 1.29
C ASP A 392 11.49 -9.19 -0.20
N GLY A 393 11.87 -8.19 -1.00
CA GLY A 393 12.01 -8.27 -2.46
C GLY A 393 10.70 -8.49 -3.24
N ARG A 394 9.54 -8.49 -2.57
CA ARG A 394 8.22 -8.73 -3.18
C ARG A 394 7.08 -8.24 -2.29
N GLU A 395 5.94 -7.94 -2.90
CA GLU A 395 4.70 -7.67 -2.16
C GLU A 395 4.18 -8.93 -1.44
N ARG A 396 3.63 -8.73 -0.24
CA ARG A 396 2.98 -9.75 0.58
C ARG A 396 1.71 -9.16 1.21
N THR A 397 0.79 -8.79 0.33
CA THR A 397 -0.49 -8.16 0.66
C THR A 397 -1.47 -9.18 1.22
N LYS A 398 -2.15 -8.83 2.30
CA LYS A 398 -3.27 -9.60 2.86
C LYS A 398 -4.49 -8.69 3.01
N MET A 399 -5.65 -9.14 2.52
CA MET A 399 -6.90 -8.47 2.83
C MET A 399 -7.37 -8.84 4.24
N VAL A 400 -7.74 -7.85 5.05
CA VAL A 400 -8.15 -8.03 6.46
C VAL A 400 -9.40 -7.22 6.76
N ALA A 401 -10.43 -7.85 7.33
CA ALA A 401 -11.63 -7.15 7.78
C ALA A 401 -11.50 -6.65 9.22
N TYR A 402 -12.08 -5.48 9.47
CA TYR A 402 -12.21 -4.82 10.76
C TYR A 402 -13.70 -4.55 10.98
N PRO A 403 -14.49 -5.59 11.33
CA PRO A 403 -15.95 -5.56 11.16
C PRO A 403 -16.70 -4.62 12.12
N MET A 404 -16.00 -4.08 13.13
CA MET A 404 -16.52 -3.09 14.09
C MET A 404 -15.90 -1.69 13.88
N VAL A 405 -15.08 -1.49 12.84
CA VAL A 405 -14.52 -0.17 12.50
C VAL A 405 -15.40 0.45 11.43
N GLN A 406 -15.90 1.65 11.73
CA GLN A 406 -16.84 2.39 10.88
C GLN A 406 -16.28 3.79 10.61
N CYS A 407 -16.58 4.32 9.44
CA CYS A 407 -16.19 5.67 9.00
C CYS A 407 -17.46 6.44 8.66
N ALA A 408 -17.64 7.65 9.21
CA ALA A 408 -18.80 8.47 8.89
C ALA A 408 -18.67 9.07 7.48
N ALA A 409 -19.76 9.65 6.98
CA ALA A 409 -19.79 10.25 5.65
C ALA A 409 -18.75 11.38 5.53
N SER A 410 -18.03 11.42 4.40
CA SER A 410 -16.94 12.38 4.13
C SER A 410 -15.71 12.31 5.07
N GLU A 411 -15.58 11.31 5.94
CA GLU A 411 -14.37 11.10 6.77
C GLU A 411 -13.30 10.25 6.03
N THR A 412 -12.03 10.46 6.36
CA THR A 412 -10.94 9.56 5.94
C THR A 412 -10.89 8.32 6.84
N PRO A 413 -10.71 7.10 6.29
CA PRO A 413 -10.69 5.86 7.09
C PRO A 413 -9.34 5.65 7.82
N ASP A 414 -8.87 6.67 8.53
CA ASP A 414 -7.55 6.71 9.16
C ASP A 414 -7.40 5.66 10.25
N GLN A 415 -8.42 5.47 11.09
CA GLN A 415 -8.43 4.43 12.12
C GLN A 415 -8.11 3.04 11.52
N VAL A 416 -8.77 2.64 10.43
CA VAL A 416 -8.52 1.30 9.87
C VAL A 416 -7.14 1.19 9.22
N ALA A 417 -6.60 2.29 8.70
CA ALA A 417 -5.24 2.35 8.18
C ALA A 417 -4.19 2.23 9.30
N GLN A 418 -4.40 2.91 10.43
CA GLN A 418 -3.52 2.85 11.61
C GLN A 418 -3.52 1.45 12.25
N LEU A 419 -4.70 0.85 12.40
CA LEU A 419 -4.85 -0.52 12.88
C LEU A 419 -4.18 -1.54 11.95
N ALA A 420 -4.28 -1.34 10.63
CA ALA A 420 -3.56 -2.14 9.65
C ALA A 420 -2.03 -1.92 9.71
N GLY A 421 -1.57 -0.70 9.97
CA GLY A 421 -0.17 -0.40 10.29
C GLY A 421 0.32 -1.22 11.48
N TYR A 422 -0.41 -1.19 12.59
CA TYR A 422 -0.06 -1.99 13.78
C TYR A 422 0.00 -3.50 13.50
N ASP A 423 -0.93 -4.05 12.73
CA ASP A 423 -0.88 -5.46 12.30
C ASP A 423 0.37 -5.78 11.45
N ILE A 424 0.74 -4.91 10.49
CA ILE A 424 1.93 -5.08 9.65
C ILE A 424 3.21 -5.06 10.51
N ALA A 425 3.34 -4.10 11.42
CA ALA A 425 4.49 -4.00 12.30
C ALA A 425 4.59 -5.18 13.28
N ASN A 426 3.49 -5.54 13.94
CA ASN A 426 3.47 -6.66 14.88
C ASN A 426 3.74 -8.02 14.21
N ALA A 427 3.39 -8.17 12.93
CA ALA A 427 3.77 -9.34 12.12
C ALA A 427 5.27 -9.39 11.74
N ARG A 428 6.06 -8.35 12.07
CA ARG A 428 7.52 -8.33 11.90
C ARG A 428 8.28 -8.57 13.20
N GLU A 429 7.68 -8.31 14.35
CA GLU A 429 8.30 -8.50 15.65
C GLU A 429 8.72 -9.96 15.90
N ALA A 430 9.91 -10.14 16.47
CA ALA A 430 10.46 -11.45 16.76
C ALA A 430 9.71 -12.09 17.93
N GLY A 431 9.27 -13.34 17.74
CA GLY A 431 8.49 -14.08 18.72
C GLY A 431 7.94 -15.39 18.16
N PRO A 432 7.39 -16.28 19.00
CA PRO A 432 7.42 -16.20 20.47
C PRO A 432 8.85 -16.41 21.00
N ILE A 433 9.23 -15.60 21.97
CA ILE A 433 10.42 -15.80 22.81
C ILE A 433 9.91 -16.42 24.11
N VAL A 434 10.49 -17.51 24.59
CA VAL A 434 10.07 -18.20 25.81
C VAL A 434 11.25 -18.29 26.76
N LEU A 435 11.18 -17.58 27.89
CA LEU A 435 12.22 -17.55 28.90
C LEU A 435 11.70 -18.16 30.21
N PRO A 436 12.30 -19.24 30.73
CA PRO A 436 12.07 -19.68 32.11
C PRO A 436 12.87 -18.78 33.05
N LEU A 437 12.20 -18.06 33.95
CA LEU A 437 12.79 -17.04 34.81
C LEU A 437 12.60 -17.32 36.31
N LYS A 438 13.49 -16.76 37.14
CA LYS A 438 13.40 -16.77 38.61
C LYS A 438 12.06 -16.22 39.10
N LEU A 439 11.62 -16.68 40.28
CA LEU A 439 10.32 -16.33 40.88
C LEU A 439 10.08 -14.81 41.04
N ARG A 440 11.12 -13.96 41.06
CA ARG A 440 10.99 -12.49 41.10
C ARG A 440 10.20 -11.90 39.91
N PHE A 441 10.12 -12.60 38.77
CA PHE A 441 9.33 -12.21 37.61
C PHE A 441 7.83 -12.54 37.72
N LEU A 442 7.40 -13.09 38.86
CA LEU A 442 5.98 -13.38 39.12
C LEU A 442 5.10 -12.12 39.02
N GLY A 443 5.60 -10.94 39.36
CA GLY A 443 4.81 -9.70 39.36
C GLY A 443 4.23 -9.29 37.99
N TYR A 444 4.89 -9.67 36.89
CA TYR A 444 4.57 -9.16 35.56
C TYR A 444 3.31 -9.78 34.93
N ARG A 445 2.61 -8.97 34.14
CA ARG A 445 1.31 -9.24 33.50
C ARG A 445 1.43 -9.23 31.98
N GLY A 446 0.40 -9.73 31.30
CA GLY A 446 0.31 -9.57 29.84
C GLY A 446 0.18 -8.08 29.49
N GLY A 447 1.02 -7.60 28.58
CA GLY A 447 1.13 -6.19 28.20
C GLY A 447 2.27 -5.42 28.86
N ASP A 448 2.92 -5.95 29.90
CA ASP A 448 4.09 -5.29 30.50
C ASP A 448 5.27 -5.26 29.52
N CYS A 449 6.01 -4.15 29.51
CA CYS A 449 7.25 -3.98 28.74
C CYS A 449 8.46 -4.19 29.65
N LEU A 450 9.41 -5.01 29.21
CA LEU A 450 10.67 -5.30 29.89
C LEU A 450 11.83 -5.15 28.92
N THR A 451 13.04 -4.91 29.42
CA THR A 451 14.26 -4.87 28.60
C THR A 451 15.06 -6.14 28.84
N ILE A 452 15.53 -6.79 27.77
CA ILE A 452 16.55 -7.83 27.87
C ILE A 452 17.90 -7.15 28.07
N GLU A 453 18.67 -7.56 29.07
CA GLU A 453 20.04 -7.09 29.30
C GLU A 453 20.91 -7.21 28.03
N ASP A 454 21.83 -6.28 27.81
CA ASP A 454 22.76 -6.30 26.68
C ASP A 454 23.94 -7.27 26.94
N ASP A 455 23.61 -8.52 27.25
CA ASP A 455 24.57 -9.60 27.47
C ASP A 455 24.69 -10.51 26.22
N PRO A 456 25.90 -10.86 25.76
CA PRO A 456 26.12 -11.72 24.60
C PRO A 456 25.39 -13.08 24.64
N ALA A 457 25.09 -13.63 25.82
CA ALA A 457 24.36 -14.89 25.98
C ALA A 457 22.90 -14.82 25.49
N PHE A 458 22.29 -13.62 25.47
CA PHE A 458 20.99 -13.39 24.84
C PHE A 458 21.05 -13.27 23.31
N GLY A 459 22.25 -13.15 22.74
CA GLY A 459 22.47 -13.14 21.29
C GLY A 459 21.63 -12.07 20.57
N ARG A 460 20.76 -12.49 19.64
CA ARG A 460 19.98 -11.55 18.80
C ARG A 460 18.83 -10.83 19.50
N ILE A 461 18.60 -11.10 20.78
CA ILE A 461 17.61 -10.37 21.60
C ILE A 461 18.25 -9.55 22.74
N ALA A 462 19.58 -9.54 22.87
CA ALA A 462 20.31 -8.67 23.79
C ALA A 462 19.95 -7.19 23.56
N GLY A 463 19.79 -6.43 24.64
CA GLY A 463 19.52 -4.99 24.60
C GLY A 463 18.16 -4.58 24.02
N LYS A 464 17.23 -5.53 23.81
CA LYS A 464 15.90 -5.24 23.21
C LYS A 464 14.80 -5.15 24.25
N ASP A 465 13.89 -4.22 24.01
CA ASP A 465 12.60 -4.20 24.68
C ASP A 465 11.69 -5.32 24.17
N VAL A 466 10.92 -5.89 25.09
CA VAL A 466 10.05 -7.04 24.89
C VAL A 466 8.74 -6.86 25.66
N ILE A 467 7.62 -7.17 25.01
CA ILE A 467 6.29 -7.22 25.63
C ILE A 467 6.02 -8.64 26.14
N VAL A 468 5.50 -8.73 27.36
CA VAL A 468 4.96 -9.96 27.94
C VAL A 468 3.63 -10.31 27.27
N LEU A 469 3.58 -11.42 26.55
CA LEU A 469 2.33 -11.97 25.98
C LEU A 469 1.62 -12.90 26.96
N LYS A 470 2.38 -13.68 27.74
CA LYS A 470 1.84 -14.65 28.70
C LYS A 470 2.82 -14.95 29.82
N ARG A 471 2.31 -15.10 31.05
CA ARG A 471 3.02 -15.70 32.20
C ARG A 471 2.50 -17.11 32.46
N GLN A 472 3.39 -18.06 32.71
CA GLN A 472 3.08 -19.38 33.27
C GLN A 472 3.94 -19.61 34.51
N ILE A 473 3.45 -20.41 35.45
CA ILE A 473 4.13 -20.73 36.71
C ILE A 473 4.15 -22.26 36.81
N ASP A 474 5.32 -22.85 37.05
CA ASP A 474 5.42 -24.22 37.55
C ASP A 474 5.56 -24.19 39.08
N PRO A 475 4.53 -24.60 39.85
CA PRO A 475 4.58 -24.59 41.30
C PRO A 475 5.57 -25.62 41.87
N THR A 476 6.00 -26.60 41.08
CA THR A 476 6.91 -27.68 41.51
C THR A 476 8.37 -27.23 41.52
N SER A 477 8.76 -26.42 40.52
CA SER A 477 10.13 -25.89 40.37
C SER A 477 10.28 -24.43 40.78
N ALA A 478 9.19 -23.76 41.16
CA ALA A 478 9.11 -22.31 41.39
C ALA A 478 9.57 -21.44 40.19
N THR A 479 9.46 -21.98 38.98
CA THR A 479 9.85 -21.31 37.73
C THR A 479 8.71 -20.46 37.17
N VAL A 480 9.02 -19.23 36.76
CA VAL A 480 8.09 -18.33 36.06
C VAL A 480 8.47 -18.26 34.59
N THR A 481 7.71 -18.92 33.72
CA THR A 481 7.96 -18.88 32.28
C THR A 481 7.22 -17.73 31.64
N LEU A 482 7.94 -16.77 31.07
CA LEU A 482 7.37 -15.70 30.26
C LEU A 482 7.42 -16.06 28.78
N THR A 483 6.30 -15.88 28.08
CA THR A 483 6.24 -15.80 26.62
C THR A 483 6.21 -14.34 26.22
N LEU A 484 7.17 -13.94 25.39
CA LEU A 484 7.51 -12.57 25.05
C LEU A 484 7.52 -12.37 23.53
N ARG A 485 7.47 -11.12 23.10
CA ARG A 485 7.68 -10.65 21.73
C ARG A 485 8.53 -9.39 21.76
N THR A 486 9.42 -9.16 20.79
CA THR A 486 10.13 -7.86 20.72
C THR A 486 9.16 -6.70 20.54
N GLU A 487 9.59 -5.53 20.99
CA GLU A 487 8.82 -4.29 20.88
C GLU A 487 9.72 -3.19 20.32
N THR A 488 9.45 -2.79 19.09
CA THR A 488 10.22 -1.79 18.36
C THR A 488 9.55 -0.42 18.48
N ALA A 489 10.06 0.46 19.35
CA ALA A 489 9.43 1.75 19.67
C ALA A 489 9.10 2.64 18.45
N SER A 490 9.90 2.59 17.37
CA SER A 490 9.64 3.36 16.15
C SER A 490 8.41 2.91 15.36
N LYS A 491 7.81 1.75 15.66
CA LYS A 491 6.60 1.28 14.97
C LYS A 491 5.35 2.06 15.34
N HIS A 492 5.26 2.60 16.55
CA HIS A 492 4.08 3.33 17.03
C HIS A 492 3.86 4.63 16.24
N PRO A 493 4.83 5.56 16.09
CA PRO A 493 4.64 6.75 15.28
C PRO A 493 4.43 6.42 13.80
N TRP A 494 5.04 5.35 13.28
CA TRP A 494 4.77 4.89 11.91
C TRP A 494 3.32 4.39 11.73
N ALA A 495 2.82 3.55 12.64
CA ALA A 495 1.46 3.01 12.57
C ALA A 495 0.39 4.08 12.83
N LEU A 496 0.58 4.95 13.81
CA LEU A 496 -0.35 6.06 14.12
C LEU A 496 -0.31 7.17 13.04
N GLY A 497 0.81 7.32 12.33
CA GLY A 497 0.94 8.25 11.20
C GLY A 497 0.34 7.77 9.88
N GLN A 498 -0.37 6.64 9.85
CA GLN A 498 -1.05 6.17 8.62
C GLN A 498 -2.34 6.98 8.37
N VAL A 499 -2.53 7.37 7.11
CA VAL A 499 -3.74 8.02 6.59
C VAL A 499 -4.44 7.05 5.65
N GLY A 500 -5.75 6.90 5.81
CA GLY A 500 -6.60 6.01 5.03
C GLY A 500 -7.04 6.66 3.73
N VAL A 501 -6.92 5.92 2.63
CA VAL A 501 -7.55 6.31 1.35
C VAL A 501 -8.93 5.64 1.30
N PRO A 502 -10.04 6.39 1.15
CA PRO A 502 -11.37 5.82 1.06
C PRO A 502 -11.55 4.97 -0.19
N ALA A 503 -12.52 4.06 -0.16
CA ALA A 503 -12.97 3.37 -1.37
C ALA A 503 -13.59 4.40 -2.35
N PRO A 504 -13.42 4.24 -3.67
CA PRO A 504 -14.09 5.09 -4.65
C PRO A 504 -15.60 4.84 -4.58
N MET A 505 -16.37 5.89 -4.33
CA MET A 505 -17.83 5.82 -4.31
C MET A 505 -18.34 5.53 -5.73
N THR A 506 -19.01 4.39 -5.89
CA THR A 506 -19.96 4.20 -6.98
C THR A 506 -21.31 4.69 -6.49
N ASP A 507 -21.71 5.91 -6.89
CA ASP A 507 -23.04 6.43 -6.56
C ASP A 507 -24.11 5.44 -7.04
N SER A 508 -25.09 5.19 -6.19
CA SER A 508 -26.03 4.07 -6.28
C SER A 508 -27.48 4.47 -5.95
N THR A 509 -27.79 5.75 -5.70
CA THR A 509 -29.19 6.18 -5.45
C THR A 509 -29.77 7.12 -6.50
N SER A 510 -28.96 7.62 -7.44
CA SER A 510 -29.50 7.98 -8.75
C SER A 510 -29.89 6.68 -9.49
N PRO A 511 -31.13 6.48 -10.01
CA PRO A 511 -31.26 5.64 -11.20
C PRO A 511 -30.28 6.26 -12.20
N PRO A 512 -29.40 5.48 -12.88
CA PRO A 512 -28.30 6.06 -13.62
C PRO A 512 -28.87 7.20 -14.46
N PRO A 513 -28.35 8.45 -14.31
CA PRO A 513 -28.72 9.47 -15.27
C PRO A 513 -28.49 8.81 -16.62
N PHE A 514 -29.39 9.05 -17.57
CA PHE A 514 -29.29 8.56 -18.94
C PHE A 514 -28.09 9.25 -19.60
N SER A 515 -26.92 8.85 -19.09
CA SER A 515 -25.60 9.37 -19.28
C SER A 515 -25.06 8.54 -20.41
N MET A 516 -25.14 9.19 -21.54
CA MET A 516 -24.74 8.70 -22.82
C MET A 516 -23.24 8.32 -22.73
N GLU A 517 -22.85 7.10 -23.15
CA GLU A 517 -21.60 6.32 -22.90
C GLU A 517 -20.20 7.03 -22.91
N GLN A 518 -20.06 8.31 -23.23
CA GLN A 518 -18.84 8.99 -23.73
C GLN A 518 -18.34 8.41 -25.08
N PRO A 519 -17.85 9.23 -26.02
CA PRO A 519 -17.02 8.75 -27.13
C PRO A 519 -15.77 8.00 -26.64
N THR A 520 -15.26 7.05 -27.43
CA THR A 520 -14.01 6.34 -27.13
C THR A 520 -12.95 6.62 -28.20
N LEU A 521 -11.71 6.15 -28.02
CA LEU A 521 -10.61 6.33 -29.00
C LEU A 521 -10.36 7.80 -29.42
N LEU A 522 -10.45 8.75 -28.48
CA LEU A 522 -10.00 10.12 -28.73
C LEU A 522 -8.48 10.15 -28.88
N THR A 523 -7.98 10.18 -30.12
CA THR A 523 -6.54 10.07 -30.45
C THR A 523 -6.14 11.02 -31.56
N LEU A 524 -4.90 11.49 -31.53
CA LEU A 524 -4.28 12.24 -32.62
C LEU A 524 -4.01 11.31 -33.82
N VAL A 525 -4.44 11.70 -35.01
CA VAL A 525 -4.22 10.98 -36.28
C VAL A 525 -3.02 11.58 -37.01
N THR A 526 -3.05 12.91 -37.25
CA THR A 526 -1.96 13.69 -37.88
C THR A 526 -1.98 15.12 -37.36
N THR A 527 -0.88 15.85 -37.52
CA THR A 527 -0.80 17.29 -37.22
C THR A 527 0.27 17.94 -38.09
N THR A 528 0.06 19.21 -38.45
CA THR A 528 1.01 20.05 -39.20
C THR A 528 1.45 21.25 -38.37
N ASP A 529 2.00 22.28 -39.00
CA ASP A 529 2.27 23.58 -38.38
C ASP A 529 1.01 24.38 -38.02
N THR A 530 -0.09 24.20 -38.77
CA THR A 530 -1.37 24.91 -38.56
C THR A 530 -2.60 24.01 -38.44
N THR A 531 -2.46 22.69 -38.47
CA THR A 531 -3.61 21.76 -38.43
C THR A 531 -3.41 20.60 -37.47
N ALA A 532 -4.51 20.03 -37.00
CA ALA A 532 -4.52 18.78 -36.25
C ALA A 532 -5.75 17.95 -36.65
N THR A 533 -5.51 16.72 -37.06
CA THR A 533 -6.55 15.72 -37.32
C THR A 533 -6.64 14.81 -36.12
N ILE A 534 -7.77 14.86 -35.42
CA ILE A 534 -8.11 13.97 -34.31
C ILE A 534 -9.13 12.93 -34.77
N SER A 535 -9.19 11.79 -34.09
CA SER A 535 -10.26 10.82 -34.24
C SER A 535 -10.99 10.59 -32.93
N ALA A 536 -12.27 10.25 -32.98
CA ALA A 536 -12.99 9.59 -31.90
C ALA A 536 -13.99 8.58 -32.47
N ARG A 537 -14.39 7.61 -31.65
CA ARG A 537 -15.43 6.63 -31.94
C ARG A 537 -16.73 7.06 -31.27
N ALA A 538 -17.78 7.19 -32.07
CA ALA A 538 -19.16 7.28 -31.62
C ALA A 538 -19.54 6.08 -30.72
N GLN A 539 -20.47 6.30 -29.81
CA GLN A 539 -20.91 5.29 -28.86
C GLN A 539 -21.55 4.09 -29.54
N THR A 540 -21.51 2.93 -28.91
CA THR A 540 -22.04 1.68 -29.48
C THR A 540 -23.50 1.42 -29.12
N THR A 541 -24.09 2.24 -28.25
CA THR A 541 -25.49 2.15 -27.81
C THR A 541 -26.49 2.70 -28.83
N GLY A 542 -27.74 2.22 -28.77
CA GLY A 542 -28.84 2.66 -29.63
C GLY A 542 -29.42 4.06 -29.30
N LEU A 543 -28.84 4.78 -28.34
CA LEU A 543 -29.22 6.16 -27.99
C LEU A 543 -28.38 7.22 -28.72
N PHE A 544 -27.38 6.78 -29.49
CA PHE A 544 -26.50 7.67 -30.24
C PHE A 544 -27.21 8.30 -31.45
N GLN A 545 -27.31 9.63 -31.45
CA GLN A 545 -27.83 10.40 -32.59
C GLN A 545 -26.74 11.21 -33.30
N TYR A 546 -25.89 11.92 -32.56
CA TYR A 546 -24.77 12.67 -33.14
C TYR A 546 -23.59 12.86 -32.16
N MET A 547 -22.43 13.28 -32.69
CA MET A 547 -21.23 13.63 -31.93
C MET A 547 -20.78 15.05 -32.29
N VAL A 548 -20.15 15.75 -31.33
CA VAL A 548 -19.50 17.06 -31.53
C VAL A 548 -18.11 17.01 -30.92
N PHE A 549 -17.12 17.55 -31.65
CA PHE A 549 -15.77 17.74 -31.14
C PHE A 549 -15.58 19.18 -30.66
N PHE A 550 -14.80 19.34 -29.60
CA PHE A 550 -14.49 20.63 -28.97
C PHE A 550 -12.98 20.82 -28.89
N ALA A 551 -12.54 22.08 -28.95
CA ALA A 551 -11.13 22.43 -28.81
C ALA A 551 -10.92 23.67 -27.92
N GLY A 552 -9.81 23.71 -27.19
CA GLY A 552 -9.46 24.76 -26.25
C GLY A 552 -7.95 25.04 -26.16
N ASN A 553 -7.59 26.19 -25.62
CA ASN A 553 -6.19 26.59 -25.37
C ASN A 553 -5.74 26.30 -23.92
N THR A 554 -6.67 25.86 -23.07
CA THR A 554 -6.48 25.42 -21.69
C THR A 554 -6.94 23.96 -21.59
N ALA A 555 -6.53 23.23 -20.54
CA ALA A 555 -7.00 21.87 -20.28
C ALA A 555 -8.42 21.81 -19.68
N THR A 556 -9.19 22.90 -19.74
CA THR A 556 -10.50 23.07 -19.10
C THR A 556 -11.62 22.96 -20.14
N PHE A 557 -12.51 21.97 -20.01
CA PHE A 557 -13.61 21.80 -20.97
C PHE A 557 -14.60 22.97 -21.02
N ALA A 558 -14.79 23.69 -19.90
CA ALA A 558 -15.65 24.87 -19.85
C ALA A 558 -15.17 26.04 -20.73
N ASP A 559 -13.87 26.07 -21.09
CA ASP A 559 -13.28 27.06 -21.99
C ASP A 559 -13.26 26.58 -23.47
N ALA A 560 -13.72 25.35 -23.73
CA ALA A 560 -13.62 24.71 -25.04
C ALA A 560 -14.78 25.09 -25.97
N VAL A 561 -14.46 25.32 -27.24
CA VAL A 561 -15.42 25.74 -28.28
C VAL A 561 -15.67 24.56 -29.23
N PRO A 562 -16.92 24.30 -29.67
CA PRO A 562 -17.19 23.26 -30.65
C PRO A 562 -16.52 23.59 -32.00
N ILE A 563 -15.72 22.65 -32.49
CA ILE A 563 -15.00 22.75 -33.78
C ILE A 563 -15.72 22.03 -34.93
N THR A 564 -16.83 21.34 -34.63
CA THR A 564 -17.66 20.66 -35.64
C THR A 564 -19.13 21.04 -35.49
N PRO A 565 -19.92 20.94 -36.58
CA PRO A 565 -21.37 20.80 -36.46
C PRO A 565 -21.73 19.48 -35.77
N GLN A 566 -23.03 19.24 -35.59
CA GLN A 566 -23.57 17.95 -35.16
C GLN A 566 -23.26 16.87 -36.20
N ILE A 567 -22.38 15.92 -35.87
CA ILE A 567 -22.01 14.81 -36.76
C ILE A 567 -22.95 13.63 -36.49
N VAL A 568 -23.97 13.48 -37.33
CA VAL A 568 -24.90 12.34 -37.29
C VAL A 568 -24.21 11.10 -37.86
N ASP A 569 -24.23 9.99 -37.11
CA ASP A 569 -23.49 8.78 -37.45
C ASP A 569 -24.16 7.49 -36.97
N ALA A 570 -23.68 6.36 -37.49
CA ALA A 570 -24.05 5.05 -36.95
C ALA A 570 -23.33 4.78 -35.61
N PRO A 571 -23.99 4.12 -34.63
CA PRO A 571 -23.33 3.69 -33.40
C PRO A 571 -22.04 2.90 -33.67
N GLY A 572 -20.98 3.21 -32.93
CA GLY A 572 -19.66 2.60 -33.04
C GLY A 572 -18.79 3.10 -34.20
N ALA A 573 -19.27 4.02 -35.04
CA ALA A 573 -18.50 4.61 -36.14
C ALA A 573 -17.28 5.39 -35.62
N VAL A 574 -16.15 5.30 -36.32
CA VAL A 574 -14.96 6.14 -36.05
C VAL A 574 -14.99 7.33 -36.99
N ARG A 575 -14.89 8.55 -36.44
CA ARG A 575 -14.74 9.78 -37.22
C ARG A 575 -13.42 10.44 -36.98
N GLN A 576 -12.93 11.08 -38.03
CA GLN A 576 -11.76 11.93 -38.04
C GLN A 576 -12.20 13.35 -38.37
N VAL A 577 -11.64 14.31 -37.64
CA VAL A 577 -11.95 15.74 -37.75
C VAL A 577 -10.63 16.48 -37.78
N GLN A 578 -10.48 17.37 -38.76
CA GLN A 578 -9.31 18.23 -38.88
C GLN A 578 -9.70 19.66 -38.45
N GLU A 579 -9.05 20.15 -37.41
CA GLU A 579 -9.02 21.58 -37.11
C GLU A 579 -7.88 22.22 -37.94
N ILE A 580 -8.13 23.41 -38.49
CA ILE A 580 -7.23 24.17 -39.35
C ILE A 580 -6.98 25.57 -38.77
N ASP A 581 -5.97 26.27 -39.30
CA ASP A 581 -5.57 27.63 -38.89
C ASP A 581 -5.25 27.78 -37.38
N ILE A 582 -4.76 26.69 -36.78
CA ILE A 582 -4.36 26.64 -35.37
C ILE A 582 -3.03 27.37 -35.18
N VAL A 583 -2.92 28.16 -34.11
CA VAL A 583 -1.65 28.78 -33.68
C VAL A 583 -0.74 27.70 -33.07
N ALA A 584 0.53 27.67 -33.48
CA ALA A 584 1.51 26.72 -32.94
C ALA A 584 1.62 26.80 -31.41
N GLY A 585 1.56 25.65 -30.74
CA GLY A 585 1.44 25.54 -29.29
C GLY A 585 0.56 24.36 -28.84
N PRO A 586 0.28 24.25 -27.53
CA PRO A 586 -0.60 23.23 -26.99
C PRO A 586 -2.06 23.54 -27.32
N ARG A 587 -2.74 22.56 -27.93
CA ARG A 587 -4.16 22.59 -28.25
C ARG A 587 -4.83 21.38 -27.61
N PHE A 588 -5.92 21.59 -26.87
CA PHE A 588 -6.61 20.55 -26.13
C PHE A 588 -7.92 20.19 -26.83
N TYR A 589 -8.21 18.90 -26.95
CA TYR A 589 -9.40 18.40 -27.65
C TYR A 589 -10.29 17.53 -26.77
N TRP A 590 -11.59 17.57 -27.05
CA TRP A 590 -12.60 16.69 -26.47
C TRP A 590 -13.60 16.21 -27.52
N ALA A 591 -14.31 15.14 -27.20
CA ALA A 591 -15.48 14.67 -27.95
C ALA A 591 -16.68 14.43 -27.01
N VAL A 592 -17.87 14.84 -27.43
CA VAL A 592 -19.14 14.64 -26.70
C VAL A 592 -20.15 14.02 -27.66
N ALA A 593 -20.89 13.00 -27.22
CA ALA A 593 -22.01 12.46 -27.97
C ALA A 593 -23.34 12.99 -27.45
N TYR A 594 -24.38 13.02 -28.29
CA TYR A 594 -25.69 13.58 -27.97
C TYR A 594 -26.86 12.72 -28.47
N THR A 595 -27.93 12.71 -27.68
CA THR A 595 -29.22 12.09 -28.04
C THR A 595 -30.00 12.98 -29.01
N ALA A 596 -31.13 12.48 -29.53
CA ALA A 596 -32.04 13.27 -30.37
C ALA A 596 -32.59 14.53 -29.66
N ASP A 597 -32.74 14.48 -28.33
CA ASP A 597 -33.21 15.60 -27.50
C ASP A 597 -32.08 16.58 -27.10
N GLY A 598 -30.86 16.37 -27.59
CA GLY A 598 -29.70 17.22 -27.29
C GLY A 598 -29.08 17.03 -25.91
N ILE A 599 -29.37 15.90 -25.24
CA ILE A 599 -28.72 15.53 -23.98
C ILE A 599 -27.33 14.99 -24.31
N GLY A 600 -26.28 15.64 -23.78
CA GLY A 600 -24.89 15.27 -24.02
C GLY A 600 -24.36 14.20 -23.05
N SER A 601 -23.34 13.46 -23.49
CA SER A 601 -22.46 12.68 -22.63
C SER A 601 -21.54 13.57 -21.80
N ASP A 602 -20.86 12.99 -20.81
CA ASP A 602 -19.60 13.55 -20.34
C ASP A 602 -18.59 13.69 -21.51
N PRO A 603 -17.64 14.66 -21.44
CA PRO A 603 -16.64 14.86 -22.48
C PRO A 603 -15.46 13.90 -22.36
N THR A 604 -15.17 13.16 -23.43
CA THR A 604 -13.93 12.40 -23.56
C THR A 604 -12.78 13.38 -23.77
N GLY A 605 -11.77 13.40 -22.89
CA GLY A 605 -10.59 14.26 -23.00
C GLY A 605 -10.10 14.79 -21.63
N PRO A 606 -9.19 15.77 -21.58
CA PRO A 606 -8.53 16.42 -22.72
C PRO A 606 -7.51 15.53 -23.42
N LEU A 607 -7.49 15.56 -24.75
CA LEU A 607 -6.35 15.14 -25.56
C LEU A 607 -5.48 16.37 -25.86
N GLU A 608 -4.27 16.43 -25.30
CA GLU A 608 -3.28 17.46 -25.59
C GLU A 608 -2.54 17.16 -26.91
N VAL A 609 -2.45 18.16 -27.80
CA VAL A 609 -1.77 18.10 -29.09
C VAL A 609 -0.89 19.34 -29.24
N ASN A 610 0.42 19.16 -29.36
CA ASN A 610 1.35 20.24 -29.67
C ASN A 610 1.44 20.46 -31.18
N VAL A 611 0.68 21.43 -31.69
CA VAL A 611 0.67 21.80 -33.10
C VAL A 611 1.97 22.51 -33.46
N GLY A 612 2.59 22.12 -34.59
CA GLY A 612 3.91 22.61 -35.02
C GLY A 612 5.14 21.92 -34.39
N GLY A 613 4.96 20.90 -33.54
CA GLY A 613 6.05 20.20 -32.84
C GLY A 613 6.21 18.70 -33.15
N LEU A 614 7.44 18.20 -33.01
CA LEU A 614 7.84 16.79 -32.99
C LEU A 614 8.27 16.43 -31.56
N GLU A 615 7.49 15.60 -30.88
CA GLU A 615 7.70 15.19 -29.49
C GLU A 615 8.41 13.82 -29.40
N PHE A 616 9.41 13.73 -28.52
CA PHE A 616 10.20 12.53 -28.28
C PHE A 616 10.01 11.97 -26.85
N GLY A 617 8.98 12.44 -26.14
CA GLY A 617 8.62 11.99 -24.78
C GLY A 617 7.95 10.60 -24.70
N SER A 618 8.04 9.77 -25.75
CA SER A 618 7.42 8.45 -25.82
C SER A 618 8.45 7.35 -26.08
N ALA A 619 8.07 6.08 -25.92
CA ALA A 619 8.97 4.94 -26.11
C ALA A 619 9.40 4.68 -27.58
N SER A 620 8.92 5.48 -28.53
CA SER A 620 9.15 5.38 -29.98
C SER A 620 9.36 6.76 -30.61
N LEU A 621 9.98 6.80 -31.80
CA LEU A 621 10.05 8.03 -32.60
C LEU A 621 8.63 8.48 -33.03
N PRO A 622 8.36 9.80 -33.07
CA PRO A 622 7.11 10.32 -33.62
C PRO A 622 7.02 10.12 -35.14
N SER A 623 5.80 10.15 -35.67
CA SER A 623 5.58 10.14 -37.12
C SER A 623 6.28 11.32 -37.79
N GLY A 624 7.01 11.02 -38.87
CA GLY A 624 7.87 11.98 -39.56
C GLY A 624 9.30 12.07 -39.04
N ALA A 625 9.70 11.32 -38.00
CA ALA A 625 11.10 11.19 -37.57
C ALA A 625 11.67 9.80 -37.89
N SER A 626 12.90 9.75 -38.41
CA SER A 626 13.65 8.50 -38.64
C SER A 626 15.11 8.66 -38.24
N LEU A 627 15.74 7.59 -37.73
CA LEU A 627 17.15 7.58 -37.36
C LEU A 627 17.91 6.58 -38.23
N THR A 628 19.08 6.96 -38.74
CA THR A 628 20.09 6.00 -39.21
C THR A 628 21.39 6.18 -38.41
N ARG A 629 22.11 5.07 -38.21
CA ARG A 629 23.42 5.03 -37.53
C ARG A 629 24.08 3.68 -37.84
N ALA A 630 25.21 3.71 -38.55
CA ALA A 630 25.98 2.55 -39.00
C ALA A 630 26.75 1.79 -37.89
N SER A 631 26.29 1.83 -36.63
CA SER A 631 26.92 1.14 -35.49
C SER A 631 25.92 0.96 -34.33
N THR A 632 26.24 0.09 -33.38
CA THR A 632 25.50 0.02 -32.11
C THR A 632 25.76 1.24 -31.22
N LYS A 633 24.78 1.60 -30.38
CA LYS A 633 24.87 2.73 -29.43
C LYS A 633 24.35 2.30 -28.06
N SER A 634 24.99 2.73 -26.98
CA SER A 634 24.47 2.47 -25.63
C SER A 634 23.41 3.51 -25.23
N ARG A 635 22.38 3.08 -24.52
CA ARG A 635 21.35 3.94 -23.88
C ARG A 635 21.03 3.45 -22.47
N ILE A 636 20.36 4.26 -21.66
CA ILE A 636 19.59 3.78 -20.51
C ILE A 636 18.20 3.33 -20.99
N ASN A 637 17.77 2.13 -20.58
CA ASN A 637 16.50 1.54 -20.96
C ASN A 637 15.37 1.83 -19.94
N SER A 638 14.16 1.35 -20.21
CA SER A 638 12.98 1.50 -19.34
C SER A 638 13.07 0.84 -17.96
N SER A 639 14.13 0.09 -17.66
CA SER A 639 14.41 -0.46 -16.32
C SER A 639 15.62 0.20 -15.63
N GLY A 640 16.06 1.36 -16.13
CA GLY A 640 17.23 2.09 -15.61
C GLY A 640 18.60 1.47 -15.95
N ALA A 641 18.64 0.41 -16.75
CA ALA A 641 19.85 -0.33 -17.09
C ALA A 641 20.48 0.10 -18.42
N LEU A 642 21.80 0.02 -18.52
CA LEU A 642 22.55 0.29 -19.74
C LEU A 642 22.34 -0.84 -20.78
N GLN A 643 21.80 -0.47 -21.94
CA GLN A 643 21.47 -1.40 -23.02
C GLN A 643 22.15 -0.98 -24.33
N SER A 644 22.67 -1.95 -25.09
CA SER A 644 23.11 -1.74 -26.47
C SER A 644 21.90 -1.71 -27.43
N VAL A 645 21.82 -0.66 -28.22
CA VAL A 645 20.84 -0.43 -29.29
C VAL A 645 21.47 -0.82 -30.62
N ALA A 646 20.70 -1.52 -31.46
CA ALA A 646 21.15 -2.01 -32.76
C ALA A 646 21.54 -0.88 -33.74
N VAL A 647 22.17 -1.26 -34.86
CA VAL A 647 22.33 -0.41 -36.05
C VAL A 647 20.95 0.13 -36.47
N ASP A 648 20.90 1.40 -36.89
CA ASP A 648 19.69 2.14 -37.31
C ASP A 648 18.51 2.22 -36.31
N ALA A 649 18.67 1.72 -35.08
CA ALA A 649 17.65 1.82 -34.04
C ALA A 649 17.83 3.07 -33.16
N ALA A 650 16.70 3.71 -32.81
CA ALA A 650 16.68 4.94 -32.03
C ALA A 650 17.07 4.74 -30.56
N ALA A 651 18.00 5.56 -30.07
CA ALA A 651 18.38 5.60 -28.66
C ALA A 651 17.40 6.52 -27.87
N ILE A 652 16.21 6.00 -27.59
CA ILE A 652 15.27 6.63 -26.64
C ILE A 652 15.80 6.41 -25.23
N GLU A 653 16.18 7.49 -24.54
CA GLU A 653 16.79 7.49 -23.21
C GLU A 653 15.74 7.57 -22.09
N TYR A 654 16.07 6.95 -20.96
CA TYR A 654 15.22 6.91 -19.76
C TYR A 654 15.99 7.41 -18.54
N HIS A 655 15.28 8.02 -17.59
CA HIS A 655 15.88 8.46 -16.33
C HIS A 655 16.22 7.24 -15.45
N PRO A 656 17.47 7.09 -14.97
CA PRO A 656 17.95 5.84 -14.36
C PRO A 656 17.28 5.47 -13.02
N THR A 657 16.57 6.40 -12.37
CA THR A 657 15.89 6.13 -11.08
C THR A 657 14.36 6.30 -11.11
N THR A 658 13.81 7.05 -12.07
CA THR A 658 12.36 7.31 -12.17
C THR A 658 11.72 6.60 -13.35
N HIS A 659 12.54 6.04 -14.25
CA HIS A 659 12.13 5.31 -15.46
C HIS A 659 11.23 6.13 -16.42
N ALA A 660 11.19 7.45 -16.27
CA ALA A 660 10.54 8.35 -17.21
C ALA A 660 11.36 8.47 -18.52
N VAL A 661 10.68 8.61 -19.66
CA VAL A 661 11.33 8.89 -20.95
C VAL A 661 11.90 10.32 -20.91
N LEU A 662 13.17 10.47 -21.31
CA LEU A 662 13.84 11.77 -21.37
C LEU A 662 13.83 12.38 -22.78
N GLY A 663 13.90 11.54 -23.82
CA GLY A 663 13.94 11.96 -25.21
C GLY A 663 14.77 11.02 -26.09
N VAL A 664 15.03 11.42 -27.34
CA VAL A 664 15.94 10.73 -28.25
C VAL A 664 17.36 11.29 -28.13
N SER A 665 18.36 10.42 -27.96
CA SER A 665 19.78 10.80 -27.94
C SER A 665 20.35 10.86 -29.36
N VAL A 666 20.81 12.04 -29.78
CA VAL A 666 21.48 12.32 -31.07
C VAL A 666 22.90 12.80 -30.80
N GLU A 667 23.90 12.05 -31.28
CA GLU A 667 25.31 12.27 -30.97
C GLU A 667 26.20 12.22 -32.23
N PRO A 668 27.33 12.94 -32.24
CA PRO A 668 28.28 12.89 -33.34
C PRO A 668 29.00 11.53 -33.37
N SER A 669 29.77 11.28 -34.43
CA SER A 669 30.70 10.14 -34.45
C SER A 669 31.76 10.34 -33.37
N ALA A 670 32.07 9.30 -32.60
CA ALA A 670 33.04 9.36 -31.52
C ALA A 670 33.83 8.06 -31.39
N THR A 671 35.12 8.18 -31.05
CA THR A 671 36.02 7.06 -30.79
C THR A 671 36.39 7.06 -29.32
N ASN A 672 36.22 5.92 -28.67
CA ASN A 672 36.79 5.70 -27.34
C ASN A 672 38.23 5.19 -27.48
N GLU A 673 39.17 6.04 -27.12
CA GLU A 673 40.61 5.80 -27.13
C GLU A 673 41.12 4.99 -25.92
N ALA A 674 40.29 4.76 -24.90
CA ALA A 674 40.61 3.82 -23.83
C ALA A 674 40.42 2.40 -24.36
N THR A 675 41.51 1.66 -24.57
CA THR A 675 41.49 0.38 -25.32
C THR A 675 40.77 -0.76 -24.61
N ASN A 676 40.55 -0.68 -23.30
CA ASN A 676 39.90 -1.73 -22.54
C ASN A 676 39.08 -1.15 -21.39
N ASN A 677 37.78 -0.98 -21.60
CA ASN A 677 36.84 -0.51 -20.58
C ASN A 677 35.80 -1.57 -20.17
N SER A 678 35.86 -2.76 -20.79
CA SER A 678 35.01 -3.93 -20.50
C SER A 678 35.69 -4.93 -19.53
N ASN A 679 36.76 -4.52 -18.85
CA ASN A 679 37.52 -5.29 -17.85
C ASN A 679 38.21 -6.59 -18.35
N THR A 680 38.39 -6.75 -19.66
CA THR A 680 38.99 -7.94 -20.28
C THR A 680 40.40 -8.20 -19.74
N GLY A 681 40.68 -9.42 -19.28
CA GLY A 681 41.99 -9.83 -18.76
C GLY A 681 42.30 -9.41 -17.32
N ALA A 682 41.36 -8.77 -16.61
CA ALA A 682 41.49 -8.54 -15.17
C ALA A 682 41.33 -9.87 -14.38
N ALA A 683 41.95 -9.94 -13.20
CA ALA A 683 41.84 -11.06 -12.28
C ALA A 683 41.68 -10.57 -10.84
N VAL A 684 40.75 -11.20 -10.09
CA VAL A 684 40.50 -10.90 -8.68
C VAL A 684 41.71 -11.29 -7.82
N GLY A 685 42.08 -10.42 -6.88
CA GLY A 685 43.21 -10.62 -5.97
C GLY A 685 44.08 -9.37 -5.82
N ILE A 686 45.16 -9.49 -5.03
CA ILE A 686 46.11 -8.40 -4.79
C ILE A 686 47.02 -8.25 -6.01
N ILE A 687 47.19 -7.02 -6.51
CA ILE A 687 48.08 -6.73 -7.63
C ILE A 687 49.52 -7.09 -7.25
N GLY A 688 50.15 -7.97 -8.04
CA GLY A 688 51.47 -8.55 -7.75
C GLY A 688 51.44 -9.83 -6.90
N SER A 689 50.25 -10.27 -6.45
CA SER A 689 50.03 -11.52 -5.72
C SER A 689 48.73 -12.20 -6.18
N GLY A 690 48.66 -12.52 -7.48
CA GLY A 690 47.54 -13.22 -8.11
C GLY A 690 46.45 -12.35 -8.76
N GLY A 691 46.30 -11.09 -8.32
CA GLY A 691 45.40 -10.13 -8.96
C GLY A 691 46.01 -9.43 -10.17
N ALA A 692 45.16 -9.04 -11.12
CA ALA A 692 45.53 -8.28 -12.32
C ALA A 692 44.49 -7.22 -12.67
N LEU A 693 44.94 -6.03 -13.08
CA LEU A 693 44.09 -5.03 -13.73
C LEU A 693 43.72 -5.47 -15.16
N PRO A 694 42.70 -4.86 -15.80
CA PRO A 694 42.36 -5.17 -17.19
C PRO A 694 43.56 -4.98 -18.12
N THR A 695 43.70 -5.83 -19.13
CA THR A 695 44.85 -5.81 -20.06
C THR A 695 45.05 -4.41 -20.64
N GLY A 696 46.24 -3.85 -20.46
CA GLY A 696 46.62 -2.50 -20.89
C GLY A 696 46.55 -1.43 -19.81
N TRP A 697 45.83 -1.64 -18.72
CA TRP A 697 45.78 -0.70 -17.60
C TRP A 697 47.13 -0.62 -16.88
N THR A 698 47.48 0.56 -16.38
CA THR A 698 48.75 0.79 -15.70
C THR A 698 48.63 1.59 -14.40
N MET A 699 49.58 1.32 -13.51
CA MET A 699 49.81 2.04 -12.26
C MET A 699 51.26 2.56 -12.20
N PRO A 700 51.57 3.66 -12.90
CA PRO A 700 52.95 4.13 -13.08
C PRO A 700 53.49 4.99 -11.92
N GLU A 701 52.65 5.36 -10.95
CA GLU A 701 53.05 6.06 -9.72
C GLU A 701 53.01 5.05 -8.55
N GLY A 702 54.04 5.05 -7.70
CA GLY A 702 54.22 4.01 -6.67
C GLY A 702 53.25 4.11 -5.48
N ASN A 703 52.76 2.96 -5.01
CA ASN A 703 51.61 2.88 -4.11
C ASN A 703 51.81 3.40 -2.66
N GLY A 704 52.94 4.02 -2.32
CA GLY A 704 53.14 4.73 -1.04
C GLY A 704 52.79 3.96 0.25
N GLY A 705 52.90 2.62 0.25
CA GLY A 705 52.53 1.75 1.38
C GLY A 705 51.13 1.11 1.31
N ALA A 706 50.30 1.46 0.31
CA ALA A 706 49.00 0.84 0.10
C ALA A 706 49.10 -0.41 -0.82
N ALA A 707 48.49 -1.51 -0.37
CA ALA A 707 48.13 -2.63 -1.22
C ALA A 707 46.93 -2.24 -2.10
N VAL A 708 46.90 -2.77 -3.33
CA VAL A 708 45.81 -2.57 -4.28
C VAL A 708 45.28 -3.94 -4.69
N GLU A 709 43.97 -4.13 -4.55
CA GLU A 709 43.30 -5.41 -4.73
C GLU A 709 42.10 -5.24 -5.67
N VAL A 710 41.98 -6.09 -6.69
CA VAL A 710 40.76 -6.24 -7.47
C VAL A 710 39.82 -7.14 -6.67
N LYS A 711 38.76 -6.58 -6.08
CA LYS A 711 37.81 -7.29 -5.21
C LYS A 711 36.79 -8.11 -6.01
N SER A 712 36.31 -7.54 -7.10
CA SER A 712 35.30 -8.18 -7.95
C SER A 712 35.39 -7.61 -9.37
N ILE A 713 34.94 -8.42 -10.33
CA ILE A 713 34.72 -8.04 -11.72
C ILE A 713 33.31 -8.53 -12.04
N THR A 714 32.38 -7.61 -12.29
CA THR A 714 30.94 -7.93 -12.41
C THR A 714 30.28 -7.02 -13.44
N THR A 715 29.22 -7.51 -14.07
CA THR A 715 28.32 -6.65 -14.85
C THR A 715 27.03 -6.45 -14.05
N VAL A 716 26.70 -5.21 -13.71
CA VAL A 716 25.47 -4.85 -12.98
C VAL A 716 24.73 -3.81 -13.80
N ASP A 717 23.44 -4.04 -14.07
CA ASP A 717 22.58 -3.16 -14.87
C ASP A 717 23.23 -2.74 -16.21
N GLY A 718 23.97 -3.65 -16.84
CA GLY A 718 24.68 -3.47 -18.12
C GLY A 718 26.05 -2.75 -18.04
N PHE A 719 26.41 -2.20 -16.87
CA PHE A 719 27.71 -1.60 -16.59
C PHE A 719 28.75 -2.67 -16.23
N ASP A 720 29.86 -2.71 -16.96
CA ASP A 720 30.98 -3.59 -16.65
C ASP A 720 31.85 -2.91 -15.58
N ILE A 721 31.72 -3.41 -14.34
CA ILE A 721 32.32 -2.85 -13.13
C ILE A 721 33.52 -3.68 -12.72
N ILE A 722 34.61 -2.99 -12.38
CA ILE A 722 35.71 -3.52 -11.59
C ILE A 722 35.71 -2.83 -10.23
N GLU A 723 35.73 -3.61 -9.15
CA GLU A 723 35.90 -3.07 -7.80
C GLU A 723 37.37 -3.14 -7.40
N ILE A 724 37.95 -1.98 -7.10
CA ILE A 724 39.35 -1.86 -6.68
C ILE A 724 39.37 -1.34 -5.23
N GLN A 725 39.93 -2.13 -4.32
CA GLN A 725 40.23 -1.72 -2.96
C GLN A 725 41.68 -1.22 -2.88
N MET A 726 41.87 -0.14 -2.12
CA MET A 726 43.17 0.38 -1.73
C MET A 726 43.25 0.35 -0.20
N SER A 727 44.19 -0.42 0.35
CA SER A 727 44.29 -0.65 1.80
C SER A 727 45.74 -0.66 2.29
N GLY A 728 46.01 -0.05 3.45
CA GLY A 728 47.35 -0.07 4.07
C GLY A 728 47.62 1.18 4.91
N THR A 729 48.90 1.44 5.18
CA THR A 729 49.36 2.62 5.91
C THR A 729 50.28 3.42 5.02
N ALA A 730 50.05 4.73 4.89
CA ALA A 730 50.88 5.60 4.05
C ALA A 730 52.31 5.67 4.61
N THR A 731 53.30 5.16 3.88
CA THR A 731 54.72 5.18 4.27
C THR A 731 55.46 6.44 3.81
N SER A 732 54.87 7.19 2.89
CA SER A 732 55.33 8.51 2.45
C SER A 732 54.17 9.36 1.95
N THR A 733 54.39 10.67 1.80
CA THR A 733 53.56 11.48 0.90
C THR A 733 53.72 10.92 -0.50
N ALA A 734 52.62 10.48 -1.11
CA ALA A 734 52.65 9.85 -2.43
C ALA A 734 51.39 10.15 -3.23
N ALA A 735 51.45 9.79 -4.51
CA ALA A 735 50.32 9.78 -5.40
C ALA A 735 50.22 8.41 -6.08
N LEU A 736 49.00 7.99 -6.36
CA LEU A 736 48.68 6.77 -7.07
C LEU A 736 47.87 7.16 -8.30
N THR A 737 48.21 6.59 -9.46
CA THR A 737 47.41 6.78 -10.68
C THR A 737 46.94 5.45 -11.24
N LEU A 738 45.67 5.39 -11.58
CA LEU A 738 45.09 4.36 -12.44
C LEU A 738 44.89 4.97 -13.84
N ARG A 739 45.38 4.27 -14.86
CA ARG A 739 45.25 4.64 -16.27
C ARG A 739 44.69 3.45 -17.05
N PRO A 740 43.69 3.62 -17.93
CA PRO A 740 43.13 2.51 -18.71
C PRO A 740 44.06 2.05 -19.85
N ASP A 741 45.14 2.77 -20.10
CA ASP A 741 46.16 2.46 -21.10
C ASP A 741 47.54 3.06 -20.72
N THR A 742 48.61 2.55 -21.34
CA THR A 742 50.00 3.00 -21.11
C THR A 742 50.38 4.23 -21.94
N ALA A 743 49.86 4.35 -23.17
CA ALA A 743 50.39 5.26 -24.19
C ALA A 743 49.64 6.59 -24.32
N GLY A 744 48.36 6.64 -23.95
CA GLY A 744 47.44 7.70 -24.38
C GLY A 744 47.12 7.61 -25.88
N ALA A 745 46.20 8.46 -26.33
CA ALA A 745 46.00 8.73 -27.75
C ALA A 745 46.97 9.83 -28.23
N ALA A 746 47.33 9.80 -29.51
CA ALA A 746 48.04 10.90 -30.15
C ALA A 746 47.13 12.14 -30.20
N ALA A 747 47.68 13.29 -29.81
CA ALA A 747 46.95 14.56 -29.79
C ALA A 747 47.84 15.72 -30.25
N SER A 748 47.22 16.89 -30.42
CA SER A 748 47.90 18.15 -30.70
C SER A 748 47.48 19.22 -29.69
N ALA A 749 48.42 20.12 -29.36
CA ALA A 749 48.10 21.30 -28.56
C ALA A 749 46.96 22.12 -29.23
N GLY A 750 46.00 22.57 -28.42
CA GLY A 750 44.78 23.23 -28.88
C GLY A 750 43.60 22.28 -29.15
N GLN A 751 43.80 20.95 -29.18
CA GLN A 751 42.67 20.01 -29.28
C GLN A 751 41.91 19.90 -27.95
N THR A 752 40.58 19.91 -28.01
CA THR A 752 39.75 19.65 -26.83
C THR A 752 39.40 18.18 -26.73
N TRP A 753 39.70 17.58 -25.59
CA TRP A 753 39.48 16.17 -25.27
C TRP A 753 38.58 16.05 -24.04
N THR A 754 37.74 15.01 -24.03
CA THR A 754 36.86 14.69 -22.91
C THR A 754 37.15 13.30 -22.38
N ASN A 755 37.51 13.23 -21.10
CA ASN A 755 37.59 11.99 -20.33
C ASN A 755 36.29 11.82 -19.54
N SER A 756 35.77 10.60 -19.46
CA SER A 756 34.67 10.24 -18.57
C SER A 756 34.82 8.83 -18.02
N LEU A 757 34.24 8.57 -16.85
CA LEU A 757 34.06 7.22 -16.31
C LEU A 757 32.92 7.21 -15.29
N TYR A 758 32.44 6.03 -14.95
CA TYR A 758 31.48 5.85 -13.87
C TYR A 758 32.19 5.43 -12.58
N LEU A 759 31.83 6.04 -11.46
CA LEU A 759 32.42 5.76 -10.14
C LEU A 759 31.36 5.68 -9.04
N ALA A 760 31.59 4.81 -8.06
CA ALA A 760 30.93 4.82 -6.76
C ALA A 760 31.88 4.35 -5.65
N LEU A 761 31.71 4.88 -4.44
CA LEU A 761 32.39 4.41 -3.23
C LEU A 761 31.58 3.25 -2.63
N SER A 762 32.08 2.01 -2.75
CA SER A 762 31.38 0.82 -2.27
C SER A 762 31.71 0.44 -0.83
N ALA A 763 32.89 0.82 -0.32
CA ALA A 763 33.28 0.61 1.07
C ALA A 763 34.42 1.55 1.53
N GLY A 764 34.61 1.65 2.85
CA GLY A 764 35.71 2.38 3.48
C GLY A 764 35.55 3.91 3.46
N SER A 765 36.67 4.64 3.55
CA SER A 765 36.67 6.11 3.63
C SER A 765 37.83 6.75 2.88
N LEU A 766 37.56 7.90 2.28
CA LEU A 766 38.54 8.79 1.64
C LEU A 766 39.19 9.79 2.63
N THR A 767 38.94 9.70 3.94
CA THR A 767 39.42 10.66 4.97
C THR A 767 40.90 11.03 4.83
N ASN A 768 41.77 10.05 4.56
CA ASN A 768 43.22 10.24 4.46
C ASN A 768 43.73 10.42 3.01
N VAL A 769 42.82 10.56 2.05
CA VAL A 769 43.13 10.88 0.65
C VAL A 769 43.05 12.40 0.46
N SER A 770 44.19 13.08 0.54
CA SER A 770 44.29 14.54 0.47
C SER A 770 43.96 15.14 -0.91
N GLY A 771 43.81 14.31 -1.95
CA GLY A 771 43.23 14.75 -3.21
C GLY A 771 42.86 13.60 -4.14
N PHE A 772 41.64 13.61 -4.66
CA PHE A 772 41.12 12.63 -5.61
C PHE A 772 40.58 13.36 -6.85
N ALA A 773 41.04 13.00 -8.04
CA ALA A 773 40.68 13.73 -9.27
C ALA A 773 40.75 12.88 -10.55
N LEU A 774 39.88 13.22 -11.51
CA LEU A 774 39.98 12.80 -12.91
C LEU A 774 40.78 13.85 -13.70
N ARG A 775 41.82 13.42 -14.41
CA ARG A 775 42.71 14.31 -15.18
C ARG A 775 42.84 13.91 -16.64
N ALA A 776 43.09 14.93 -17.47
CA ALA A 776 43.63 14.79 -18.81
C ALA A 776 45.16 14.85 -18.78
N GLY A 777 45.80 13.68 -18.69
CA GLY A 777 47.27 13.55 -18.68
C GLY A 777 47.98 14.24 -17.51
N SER A 778 49.13 14.86 -17.80
CA SER A 778 49.99 15.58 -16.85
C SER A 778 49.64 17.06 -16.70
N GLU A 779 48.54 17.52 -17.30
CA GLU A 779 48.19 18.94 -17.33
C GLU A 779 47.63 19.41 -15.97
N THR A 780 47.81 20.70 -15.68
CA THR A 780 47.47 21.30 -14.37
C THR A 780 45.96 21.33 -14.08
N GLY A 781 45.12 21.05 -15.08
CA GLY A 781 43.66 21.02 -14.96
C GLY A 781 43.10 19.63 -14.64
N SER A 782 42.16 19.57 -13.69
CA SER A 782 41.45 18.33 -13.34
C SER A 782 39.97 18.58 -13.01
N THR A 783 39.19 17.50 -12.89
CA THR A 783 37.88 17.52 -12.23
C THR A 783 38.07 16.87 -10.87
N SER A 784 37.72 17.57 -9.79
CA SER A 784 37.78 17.02 -8.44
C SER A 784 36.73 15.91 -8.29
N LEU A 785 37.11 14.84 -7.60
CA LEU A 785 36.26 13.72 -7.22
C LEU A 785 35.98 13.70 -5.71
N SER A 786 36.16 14.85 -5.04
CA SER A 786 35.78 15.06 -3.65
C SER A 786 34.26 15.02 -3.50
N GLY A 787 33.70 13.86 -3.14
CA GLY A 787 32.25 13.66 -2.96
C GLY A 787 31.64 12.50 -3.76
N ILE A 788 32.41 11.45 -4.08
CA ILE A 788 31.85 10.26 -4.73
C ILE A 788 30.80 9.60 -3.83
N THR A 789 29.62 9.38 -4.40
CA THR A 789 28.47 8.75 -3.74
C THR A 789 28.58 7.22 -3.76
N SER A 790 27.70 6.53 -3.01
CA SER A 790 27.55 5.08 -3.09
C SER A 790 26.85 4.59 -4.37
N THR A 791 26.26 5.51 -5.15
CA THR A 791 25.55 5.24 -6.40
C THR A 791 26.46 5.51 -7.60
N LEU A 792 26.44 4.60 -8.58
CA LEU A 792 27.29 4.69 -9.77
C LEU A 792 26.97 5.95 -10.60
N THR A 793 27.88 6.93 -10.57
CA THR A 793 27.69 8.26 -11.16
C THR A 793 28.76 8.51 -12.24
N ARG A 794 28.38 9.13 -13.38
CA ARG A 794 29.35 9.49 -14.44
C ARG A 794 30.06 10.79 -14.09
N TYR A 795 31.38 10.75 -14.03
CA TYR A 795 32.24 11.93 -13.86
C TYR A 795 32.91 12.27 -15.19
N ILE A 796 33.03 13.57 -15.48
CA ILE A 796 33.51 14.10 -16.77
C ILE A 796 34.61 15.14 -16.53
N ASN A 797 35.64 15.11 -17.38
CA ASN A 797 36.70 16.11 -17.43
C ASN A 797 37.00 16.46 -18.89
N THR A 798 36.50 17.62 -19.33
CA THR A 798 36.77 18.20 -20.66
C THR A 798 37.88 19.25 -20.55
N ARG A 799 38.92 19.14 -21.37
CA ARG A 799 40.05 20.08 -21.39
C ARG A 799 40.58 20.29 -22.81
N THR A 800 40.90 21.53 -23.14
CA THR A 800 41.77 21.86 -24.28
C THR A 800 43.21 21.55 -23.87
N LEU A 801 43.85 20.62 -24.57
CA LEU A 801 45.18 20.14 -24.24
C LEU A 801 46.25 21.13 -24.69
N THR A 802 47.30 21.23 -23.88
CA THR A 802 48.57 21.88 -24.22
C THR A 802 49.65 20.88 -24.66
N SER A 803 49.39 19.59 -24.44
CA SER A 803 50.29 18.47 -24.76
C SER A 803 49.93 17.72 -26.05
N THR A 804 50.84 16.85 -26.50
CA THR A 804 50.68 16.00 -27.70
C THR A 804 50.14 14.59 -27.40
N SER A 805 49.66 14.33 -26.19
CA SER A 805 49.15 13.01 -25.77
C SER A 805 47.93 13.13 -24.87
N ALA A 806 46.78 12.70 -25.37
CA ALA A 806 45.55 12.66 -24.59
C ALA A 806 45.52 11.39 -23.74
N ARG A 807 45.40 11.56 -22.41
CA ARG A 807 45.46 10.46 -21.44
C ARG A 807 44.33 10.60 -20.43
N GLN A 808 43.73 9.49 -20.04
CA GLN A 808 42.81 9.43 -18.91
C GLN A 808 43.58 8.99 -17.67
N VAL A 809 43.53 9.78 -16.60
CA VAL A 809 44.21 9.47 -15.34
C VAL A 809 43.27 9.69 -14.17
N VAL A 810 42.99 8.62 -13.42
CA VAL A 810 42.32 8.69 -12.12
C VAL A 810 43.44 8.77 -11.07
N ARG A 811 43.55 9.90 -10.36
CA ARG A 811 44.67 10.17 -9.45
C ARG A 811 44.21 10.34 -8.01
N PHE A 812 44.88 9.62 -7.12
CA PHE A 812 44.80 9.73 -5.67
C PHE A 812 46.09 10.36 -5.14
N ASN A 813 45.99 11.11 -4.05
CA ASN A 813 47.13 11.70 -3.37
C ASN A 813 46.87 11.57 -1.86
N TRP A 814 47.91 11.30 -1.08
CA TRP A 814 47.86 11.33 0.37
C TRP A 814 49.14 11.94 0.92
N SER A 815 48.99 12.78 1.95
CA SER A 815 50.07 13.55 2.56
C SER A 815 50.35 13.20 4.02
N ALA A 816 49.44 12.48 4.68
CA ALA A 816 49.57 12.09 6.08
C ALA A 816 50.33 10.75 6.20
N VAL A 817 51.64 10.82 6.39
CA VAL A 817 52.48 9.65 6.67
C VAL A 817 52.06 9.01 7.98
N GLY A 818 51.97 7.68 8.02
CA GLY A 818 51.46 6.91 9.16
C GLY A 818 49.94 6.79 9.23
N ALA A 819 49.19 7.46 8.36
CA ALA A 819 47.73 7.35 8.32
C ALA A 819 47.25 6.11 7.55
N ALA A 820 46.14 5.53 8.00
CA ALA A 820 45.51 4.39 7.33
C ALA A 820 44.75 4.83 6.06
N ILE A 821 45.04 4.18 4.94
CA ILE A 821 44.26 4.26 3.70
C ILE A 821 43.39 3.00 3.65
N ASN A 822 42.07 3.14 3.52
CA ASN A 822 41.17 1.99 3.28
C ASN A 822 39.87 2.44 2.60
N PHE A 823 39.74 2.19 1.30
CA PHE A 823 38.51 2.43 0.54
C PHE A 823 38.40 1.50 -0.67
N THR A 824 37.17 1.24 -1.11
CA THR A 824 36.86 0.44 -2.30
C THR A 824 36.03 1.25 -3.28
N LEU A 825 36.46 1.32 -4.53
CA LEU A 825 35.74 2.00 -5.62
C LEU A 825 35.23 1.00 -6.64
N LYS A 826 33.96 1.15 -7.00
CA LYS A 826 33.40 0.65 -8.27
C LYS A 826 33.85 1.58 -9.38
N ILE A 827 34.50 1.04 -10.40
CA ILE A 827 34.92 1.75 -11.61
C ILE A 827 34.27 1.06 -12.80
N ALA A 828 33.59 1.82 -13.66
CA ALA A 828 33.00 1.26 -14.89
C ALA A 828 33.18 2.18 -16.10
N LEU A 829 33.33 1.54 -17.26
CA LEU A 829 33.33 2.14 -18.59
C LEU A 829 34.15 3.47 -18.71
N PRO A 830 35.46 3.49 -18.36
CA PRO A 830 36.31 4.61 -18.74
C PRO A 830 36.30 4.86 -20.25
N GLN A 831 36.23 6.14 -20.61
CA GLN A 831 36.08 6.60 -21.98
C GLN A 831 36.85 7.90 -22.19
N ARG A 832 37.65 7.94 -23.27
CA ARG A 832 38.42 9.12 -23.69
C ARG A 832 38.11 9.42 -25.14
N GLU A 833 37.61 10.62 -25.41
CA GLU A 833 37.08 11.04 -26.72
C GLU A 833 37.69 12.39 -27.12
N LEU A 834 38.02 12.55 -28.41
CA LEU A 834 38.31 13.87 -28.99
C LEU A 834 36.98 14.62 -29.15
N GLY A 835 36.85 15.76 -28.48
CA GLY A 835 35.62 16.55 -28.44
C GLY A 835 35.39 17.25 -27.10
N SER A 836 34.43 18.17 -27.10
CA SER A 836 34.05 19.00 -25.94
C SER A 836 32.98 18.36 -25.03
N LYS A 837 32.50 17.16 -25.35
CA LYS A 837 31.42 16.46 -24.64
C LYS A 837 31.73 14.96 -24.58
N ALA A 838 31.27 14.29 -23.52
CA ALA A 838 31.31 12.84 -23.43
C ALA A 838 30.06 12.27 -24.10
N THR A 839 30.22 11.35 -25.05
CA THR A 839 29.06 10.71 -25.71
C THR A 839 28.61 9.46 -24.97
N SER A 840 27.56 8.78 -25.43
CA SER A 840 27.11 7.48 -24.89
C SER A 840 28.27 6.48 -24.73
N PRO A 841 28.22 5.56 -23.75
CA PRO A 841 29.32 4.62 -23.51
C PRO A 841 29.61 3.71 -24.72
N ILE A 842 30.86 3.72 -25.16
CA ILE A 842 31.41 2.88 -26.24
C ILE A 842 32.29 1.82 -25.56
N LYS A 843 31.86 0.55 -25.65
CA LYS A 843 32.59 -0.58 -25.06
C LYS A 843 33.84 -0.94 -25.89
N THR A 844 34.96 -1.14 -25.22
CA THR A 844 36.26 -1.51 -25.77
C THR A 844 36.85 -2.70 -25.02
N SER A 845 37.55 -3.58 -25.74
CA SER A 845 38.12 -4.83 -25.21
C SER A 845 39.44 -5.17 -25.93
N GLY A 846 40.52 -4.53 -25.51
CA GLY A 846 41.87 -4.69 -26.05
C GLY A 846 42.19 -3.82 -27.28
N ALA A 847 41.21 -3.08 -27.81
CA ALA A 847 41.34 -2.18 -28.96
C ALA A 847 40.39 -0.98 -28.83
N VAL A 848 40.74 0.14 -29.48
CA VAL A 848 39.86 1.31 -29.60
C VAL A 848 38.61 0.96 -30.42
N ALA A 849 37.50 1.65 -30.17
CA ALA A 849 36.24 1.44 -30.90
C ALA A 849 35.55 2.77 -31.20
N THR A 850 34.87 2.82 -32.35
CA THR A 850 34.18 4.01 -32.86
C THR A 850 32.68 3.75 -32.97
N ARG A 851 31.88 4.66 -32.40
CA ARG A 851 30.43 4.76 -32.65
C ARG A 851 30.21 5.79 -33.77
N ALA A 852 29.51 5.40 -34.82
CA ALA A 852 29.11 6.27 -35.92
C ALA A 852 28.15 7.38 -35.44
N ALA A 853 28.11 8.49 -36.18
CA ALA A 853 27.18 9.58 -35.94
C ALA A 853 25.73 9.12 -36.08
N ASP A 854 24.86 9.68 -35.24
CA ASP A 854 23.41 9.60 -35.40
C ASP A 854 22.95 10.58 -36.51
N ALA A 855 22.11 10.11 -37.43
CA ALA A 855 21.43 10.95 -38.42
C ALA A 855 19.91 10.89 -38.18
N LEU A 856 19.42 11.77 -37.30
CA LEU A 856 17.98 11.94 -37.06
C LEU A 856 17.41 12.86 -38.15
N THR A 857 16.62 12.28 -39.06
CA THR A 857 15.94 12.99 -40.14
C THR A 857 14.51 13.32 -39.71
N LEU A 858 14.12 14.58 -39.87
CA LEU A 858 12.79 15.10 -39.56
C LEU A 858 12.09 15.53 -40.86
N SER A 859 10.86 15.06 -41.06
CA SER A 859 10.04 15.40 -42.22
C SER A 859 9.15 16.60 -41.95
N TRP A 860 9.60 17.74 -42.44
CA TRP A 860 8.91 19.04 -42.39
C TRP A 860 7.78 19.12 -43.42
N ALA A 861 7.88 18.42 -44.55
CA ALA A 861 6.78 18.28 -45.51
C ALA A 861 5.58 17.52 -44.90
N SER A 862 5.81 16.54 -44.02
CA SER A 862 4.72 15.92 -43.25
C SER A 862 3.98 16.90 -42.33
N ARG A 863 4.57 18.08 -42.10
CA ARG A 863 4.06 19.18 -41.29
C ARG A 863 3.72 20.44 -42.12
N ASN A 864 3.55 20.31 -43.43
CA ASN A 864 3.27 21.40 -44.39
C ASN A 864 4.32 22.53 -44.46
N VAL A 865 5.49 22.36 -43.86
CA VAL A 865 6.58 23.35 -43.94
C VAL A 865 7.33 23.16 -45.27
N PRO A 866 7.41 24.20 -46.12
CA PRO A 866 8.05 24.10 -47.44
C PRO A 866 9.58 24.06 -47.34
N ASP A 867 10.22 23.64 -48.45
CA ASP A 867 11.68 23.74 -48.62
C ASP A 867 12.16 25.19 -48.48
N GLY A 868 13.28 25.39 -47.78
CA GLY A 868 13.81 26.72 -47.47
C GLY A 868 14.49 26.79 -46.11
N ALA A 869 14.94 27.98 -45.72
CA ALA A 869 15.53 28.23 -44.41
C ALA A 869 14.43 28.47 -43.35
N ILE A 870 14.50 27.75 -42.25
CA ILE A 870 13.64 27.89 -41.07
C ILE A 870 14.50 28.02 -39.80
N MET A 871 13.91 28.59 -38.74
CA MET A 871 14.47 28.47 -37.39
C MET A 871 13.82 27.27 -36.69
N VAL A 872 14.65 26.41 -36.09
CA VAL A 872 14.21 25.22 -35.37
C VAL A 872 14.67 25.32 -33.92
N ARG A 873 13.73 25.21 -32.98
CA ARG A 873 14.00 25.10 -31.55
C ARG A 873 14.08 23.65 -31.13
N TYR A 874 15.16 23.30 -30.46
CA TYR A 874 15.37 22.04 -29.78
C TYR A 874 15.16 22.26 -28.29
N THR A 875 14.27 21.48 -27.66
CA THR A 875 14.11 21.42 -26.21
C THR A 875 14.71 20.13 -25.70
N PHE A 876 15.55 20.21 -24.67
CA PHE A 876 16.33 19.09 -24.16
C PHE A 876 15.70 18.41 -22.93
N ASP A 877 16.34 17.35 -22.44
CA ASP A 877 15.92 16.56 -21.27
C ASP A 877 15.80 17.36 -19.96
N ASP A 878 16.60 18.42 -19.80
CA ASP A 878 16.56 19.34 -18.65
C ASP A 878 15.61 20.53 -18.85
N GLY A 879 14.88 20.59 -19.96
CA GLY A 879 13.98 21.69 -20.31
C GLY A 879 14.68 22.94 -20.87
N SER A 880 16.02 22.95 -20.98
CA SER A 880 16.72 24.03 -21.70
C SER A 880 16.45 23.95 -23.21
N THR A 881 16.63 25.07 -23.91
CA THR A 881 16.36 25.19 -25.35
C THR A 881 17.55 25.72 -26.14
N GLN A 882 17.57 25.41 -27.45
CA GLN A 882 18.50 25.99 -28.41
C GLN A 882 17.81 26.17 -29.77
N ASP A 883 17.91 27.38 -30.32
CA ASP A 883 17.39 27.70 -31.65
C ASP A 883 18.52 27.60 -32.69
N VAL A 884 18.27 26.93 -33.81
CA VAL A 884 19.27 26.68 -34.86
C VAL A 884 18.70 26.97 -36.25
N PRO A 885 19.37 27.78 -37.09
CA PRO A 885 19.03 27.91 -38.51
C PRO A 885 19.16 26.57 -39.22
N THR A 886 18.08 26.11 -39.84
CA THR A 886 17.98 24.80 -40.48
C THR A 886 17.42 24.95 -41.88
N THR A 887 18.03 24.28 -42.87
CA THR A 887 17.50 24.24 -44.24
C THR A 887 16.67 22.97 -44.43
N VAL A 888 15.40 23.14 -44.80
CA VAL A 888 14.54 22.06 -45.30
C VAL A 888 14.81 21.86 -46.79
N SER A 889 15.05 20.62 -47.19
CA SER A 889 15.29 20.24 -48.59
C SER A 889 14.67 18.88 -48.88
N GLY A 890 13.92 18.76 -49.97
CA GLY A 890 13.13 17.56 -50.27
C GLY A 890 12.11 17.25 -49.18
N GLY A 891 11.60 18.25 -48.48
CA GLY A 891 10.68 18.14 -47.36
C GLY A 891 11.29 17.67 -46.05
N ASN A 892 12.62 17.56 -45.93
CA ASN A 892 13.29 17.00 -44.76
C ASN A 892 14.44 17.88 -44.26
N SER A 893 14.84 17.69 -43.00
CA SER A 893 16.12 18.19 -42.44
C SER A 893 16.78 17.13 -41.57
N VAL A 894 18.11 17.17 -41.44
CA VAL A 894 18.83 16.34 -40.46
C VAL A 894 19.16 17.18 -39.22
N VAL A 895 18.88 16.64 -38.04
CA VAL A 895 19.18 17.28 -36.76
C VAL A 895 20.69 17.40 -36.56
N PRO A 896 21.22 18.58 -36.17
CA PRO A 896 22.64 18.76 -35.89
C PRO A 896 23.12 17.87 -34.73
N THR A 897 24.28 17.24 -34.88
CA THR A 897 24.90 16.42 -33.83
C THR A 897 25.72 17.23 -32.82
N ASN A 898 25.86 18.55 -33.03
CA ASN A 898 26.65 19.46 -32.20
C ASN A 898 25.79 20.34 -31.25
N LEU A 899 24.52 19.97 -31.03
CA LEU A 899 23.60 20.66 -30.11
C LEU A 899 24.15 20.71 -28.67
N ASN A 900 23.63 21.65 -27.88
CA ASN A 900 24.04 21.93 -26.51
C ASN A 900 23.92 20.70 -25.60
N ARG A 901 22.87 19.89 -25.77
CA ARG A 901 22.70 18.59 -25.11
C ARG A 901 22.36 17.51 -26.16
N PRO A 902 22.70 16.23 -25.93
CA PRO A 902 22.43 15.16 -26.89
C PRO A 902 21.00 14.62 -26.82
N ILE A 903 20.31 14.74 -25.68
CA ILE A 903 18.96 14.19 -25.49
C ILE A 903 17.93 15.26 -25.84
N ILE A 904 17.18 15.02 -26.91
CA ILE A 904 16.16 15.92 -27.46
C ILE A 904 14.79 15.42 -27.03
N ARG A 905 14.03 16.29 -26.36
CA ARG A 905 12.67 16.02 -25.88
C ARG A 905 11.60 16.53 -26.84
N LYS A 906 11.79 17.72 -27.42
CA LYS A 906 10.89 18.34 -28.41
C LYS A 906 11.70 19.05 -29.50
N VAL A 907 11.18 19.07 -30.72
CA VAL A 907 11.67 19.91 -31.82
C VAL A 907 10.49 20.66 -32.42
N GLU A 908 10.59 21.98 -32.57
CA GLU A 908 9.52 22.82 -33.13
C GLU A 908 10.09 23.90 -34.04
N ARG A 909 9.27 24.41 -34.96
CA ARG A 909 9.61 25.60 -35.76
C ARG A 909 9.36 26.86 -34.92
N VAL A 910 10.25 27.85 -35.06
CA VAL A 910 10.11 29.20 -34.47
C VAL A 910 9.67 30.21 -35.53
#